data_AF-A0A178GW58-F1
#
_entry.id   AF-A0A178GW58-F1
#
_cell.length_a   1.000
_cell.length_b   1.000
_cell.length_c   1.000
_cell.angle_alpha   90.00
_cell.angle_beta   90.00
_cell.angle_gamma   90.00
#
_symmetry.space_group_name_H-M   'P 1'
#
loop_
_entity.id
_entity.type
_entity.pdbx_description
1 polymer ?
#
loop_
_entity_poly.entity_id
_entity_poly.type
_entity_poly.pdbx_seq_one_letter_code
_entity_poly.pdbx_strand_id
1 'polypeptide(L)'
;MTINRQVNKNISKDEYFNNKHIIEVKDLNIKVEVYSHNLRASKVAHIESEIRETATNFKDAFKLEPGSSEQTFKIYVFDDKADYTHLGGSERFGSYLGDEGGKCYYKGEADIFAEMYVYQQGGVHNLQHEFAHGLTYLATGGKSLPTVLMEGIADYFEHHSDHKFNAQGSSIDKTEAANLDLGGILNLQYSANGEENSLVYKTGHALIMYLQEKDPSLLRDYLDALRQGNSDESKSFLKDIKGHDADFKSWLAENDTETAMEHLNALQVTKGDFIATGQEIVGGEIKDVSYYKANIEKIDGENVGSFSAVEHVSFYDYARAVNRATNDTLDISKEYHFLKAVKTTDGQVKLTYSDQQGNEYQNSQEYKMQALRILSKYGEDLRKSYYDGKEDLDKQKDIKYNDVLKSLREQEETQRHDAYEQYKRGEISYEKFVEKCNSASTNYHNEDKRLYNATQDKYTQLKDDLLDKTINAGLKQVKETQNIDVEKMLEEMVNIDPNLIRGAHINLQEGKVFSIKALGHGDMGALSIYDGNTKLGELSSESGFFKQVEGQTKETFVFEDILHNLNTQYDGGAYMAITKENGHYKASLIDGRTVERDEYFDEAHLHENELLHPSTGHIQKDLDSLLLRGTKILNHQDSKHAQYSDEQRESGVIVEKGTLLDDKGTDRTDDDVYEAVVKQGGENLHAFKNMGFYITEEMKNERGEVINESNLFIHDHGKNVRFQLPGNVTHLKLVEKDGQYKLAPSDSEGREYSSIPDEYKYIDPVFAHEYEKRDYSHKHINVGLINLEKYAPGKLFTIKHDPNDYQIQRNSSGEIVRINNQRYFTKVKLFDGDTDEEIGMLSNNFHNFKGQIFFSADYNYSYNDFLASVSPQVEIENMGNGSKKITFDQGSGDIGDTNRGYTDYQRIFTKEKQTESPKGQVSETKTEVHSTTNVVAEERTVSNDNSEIQSDQPQIPTRAKRSASVEEKEQVVLKDTILKIEKSYDRDVEGKHKANVIIDYNDVKALYDRAEGAEKQSVLDFWNKLHTSNYKVGTLPEDKYYFKDGKFVIHDSDTKKLIVLPEDKVSIKIMKDGDSYSLAISNGNGKVISSISKIDNPNYELLSDSSHFSLETQDNFELLDQHHEYNLYLENGFVKMFDCASDHVYHDHNSAYI
;
A
#
# COMPACT_ATOMS: atom_id res chain seq x y z
N MET A 1 -9.75 0.34 30.43
CA MET A 1 -9.84 -1.12 30.72
C MET A 1 -9.57 -1.81 29.41
N THR A 2 -8.50 -2.58 29.35
CA THR A 2 -7.70 -2.69 28.12
C THR A 2 -8.35 -3.59 27.07
N ILE A 3 -8.71 -3.01 25.91
CA ILE A 3 -8.96 -3.76 24.67
C ILE A 3 -7.81 -3.47 23.69
N ASN A 4 -6.58 -3.73 24.14
CA ASN A 4 -5.48 -3.94 23.21
C ASN A 4 -5.72 -5.32 22.57
N ARG A 5 -6.28 -5.35 21.35
CA ARG A 5 -6.27 -6.57 20.53
C ARG A 5 -4.84 -6.84 20.03
N GLN A 6 -4.01 -7.37 20.93
CA GLN A 6 -2.92 -8.25 20.56
C GLN A 6 -3.54 -9.61 20.20
N VAL A 7 -3.38 -10.03 18.96
CA VAL A 7 -3.83 -11.34 18.47
C VAL A 7 -2.60 -12.10 17.95
N ASN A 8 -2.72 -13.41 17.73
CA ASN A 8 -1.74 -14.21 17.00
C ASN A 8 -0.30 -14.31 17.59
N LYS A 9 -0.17 -14.34 18.93
CA LYS A 9 0.93 -15.08 19.61
C LYS A 9 0.48 -16.38 20.26
N ASN A 10 -0.83 -16.64 20.31
CA ASN A 10 -1.41 -17.81 20.99
C ASN A 10 -2.36 -18.66 20.14
N ILE A 11 -2.74 -18.23 18.93
CA ILE A 11 -3.66 -19.00 18.07
C ILE A 11 -3.03 -20.34 17.65
N SER A 12 -3.86 -21.37 17.55
CA SER A 12 -3.50 -22.68 17.00
C SER A 12 -3.89 -22.82 15.52
N LYS A 13 -3.35 -23.86 14.85
CA LYS A 13 -3.66 -24.17 13.45
C LYS A 13 -5.17 -24.27 13.21
N ASP A 14 -5.90 -24.97 14.10
CA ASP A 14 -7.33 -25.25 13.93
C ASP A 14 -8.23 -24.03 14.26
N GLU A 15 -7.80 -23.13 15.15
CA GLU A 15 -8.51 -21.87 15.43
C GLU A 15 -8.39 -20.86 14.28
N TYR A 16 -7.22 -20.85 13.62
CA TYR A 16 -6.97 -20.04 12.43
C TYR A 16 -7.71 -20.62 11.22
N PHE A 17 -7.44 -21.88 10.85
CA PHE A 17 -8.05 -22.57 9.71
C PHE A 17 -9.45 -23.13 10.01
N ASN A 18 -10.33 -22.26 10.53
CA ASN A 18 -11.66 -22.61 11.01
C ASN A 18 -12.71 -22.82 9.88
N ASN A 19 -12.43 -22.39 8.65
CA ASN A 19 -13.28 -22.62 7.49
C ASN A 19 -12.72 -23.73 6.58
N LYS A 20 -13.61 -24.63 6.12
CA LYS A 20 -13.26 -25.76 5.23
C LYS A 20 -14.19 -25.85 4.02
N HIS A 21 -13.59 -26.00 2.85
CA HIS A 21 -14.26 -26.33 1.58
C HIS A 21 -13.67 -27.62 0.97
N ILE A 22 -14.43 -28.28 0.09
CA ILE A 22 -14.06 -29.57 -0.50
C ILE A 22 -14.30 -29.52 -2.02
N ILE A 23 -13.30 -29.91 -2.79
CA ILE A 23 -13.31 -29.90 -4.26
C ILE A 23 -13.02 -31.32 -4.77
N GLU A 24 -13.91 -31.87 -5.60
CA GLU A 24 -13.81 -33.24 -6.12
C GLU A 24 -13.24 -33.26 -7.55
N VAL A 25 -12.02 -33.78 -7.73
CA VAL A 25 -11.39 -34.02 -9.04
C VAL A 25 -11.58 -35.50 -9.41
N LYS A 26 -12.82 -35.80 -9.84
CA LYS A 26 -13.33 -37.15 -10.10
C LYS A 26 -12.52 -37.93 -11.13
N ASP A 27 -12.01 -37.21 -12.13
CA ASP A 27 -11.25 -37.73 -13.26
C ASP A 27 -9.87 -38.32 -12.93
N LEU A 28 -9.38 -38.09 -11.70
CA LEU A 28 -8.14 -38.64 -11.14
C LEU A 28 -8.37 -39.43 -9.83
N ASN A 29 -9.60 -39.49 -9.33
CA ASN A 29 -9.95 -40.00 -8.00
C ASN A 29 -9.27 -39.20 -6.86
N ILE A 30 -9.31 -37.86 -6.96
CA ILE A 30 -8.71 -36.94 -5.98
C ILE A 30 -9.79 -36.10 -5.28
N LYS A 31 -9.68 -35.97 -3.96
CA LYS A 31 -10.43 -35.03 -3.13
C LYS A 31 -9.48 -33.99 -2.57
N VAL A 32 -9.75 -32.70 -2.82
CA VAL A 32 -8.98 -31.59 -2.24
C VAL A 32 -9.78 -30.93 -1.12
N GLU A 33 -9.15 -30.75 0.04
CA GLU A 33 -9.72 -30.08 1.20
C GLU A 33 -9.02 -28.73 1.41
N VAL A 34 -9.73 -27.64 1.14
CA VAL A 34 -9.21 -26.27 1.29
C VAL A 34 -9.58 -25.75 2.67
N TYR A 35 -8.57 -25.34 3.43
CA TYR A 35 -8.63 -24.86 4.79
C TYR A 35 -8.21 -23.39 4.84
N SER A 36 -8.99 -22.52 5.48
CA SER A 36 -8.76 -21.06 5.45
C SER A 36 -9.27 -20.34 6.71
N HIS A 37 -8.85 -19.08 6.90
CA HIS A 37 -9.40 -18.19 7.92
C HIS A 37 -10.45 -17.25 7.31
N ASN A 38 -10.06 -16.23 6.52
CA ASN A 38 -10.96 -15.27 5.87
C ASN A 38 -10.94 -15.40 4.33
N LEU A 39 -11.53 -16.48 3.79
CA LEU A 39 -11.62 -16.70 2.35
C LEU A 39 -13.00 -16.32 1.80
N ARG A 40 -13.04 -15.52 0.73
CA ARG A 40 -14.28 -15.07 0.07
C ARG A 40 -14.87 -16.18 -0.82
N ALA A 41 -16.19 -16.22 -0.95
CA ALA A 41 -16.87 -17.16 -1.84
C ALA A 41 -16.45 -17.01 -3.33
N SER A 42 -16.08 -15.80 -3.76
CA SER A 42 -15.45 -15.52 -5.07
C SER A 42 -14.12 -16.28 -5.22
N LYS A 43 -13.19 -16.08 -4.27
CA LYS A 43 -11.88 -16.74 -4.28
C LYS A 43 -11.98 -18.28 -4.17
N VAL A 44 -12.98 -18.82 -3.46
CA VAL A 44 -13.24 -20.29 -3.44
C VAL A 44 -13.55 -20.84 -4.84
N ALA A 45 -14.32 -20.12 -5.66
CA ALA A 45 -14.63 -20.55 -7.03
C ALA A 45 -13.41 -20.46 -7.97
N HIS A 46 -12.52 -19.47 -7.76
CA HIS A 46 -11.26 -19.34 -8.49
C HIS A 46 -10.31 -20.51 -8.17
N ILE A 47 -10.10 -20.79 -6.87
CA ILE A 47 -9.32 -21.95 -6.37
C ILE A 47 -9.85 -23.27 -6.94
N GLU A 48 -11.18 -23.43 -7.04
CA GLU A 48 -11.77 -24.61 -7.69
C GLU A 48 -11.47 -24.68 -9.19
N SER A 49 -11.40 -23.55 -9.89
CA SER A 49 -11.00 -23.50 -11.30
C SER A 49 -9.52 -23.89 -11.48
N GLU A 50 -8.62 -23.24 -10.76
CA GLU A 50 -7.17 -23.46 -10.83
C GLU A 50 -6.81 -24.93 -10.57
N ILE A 51 -7.34 -25.52 -9.50
CA ILE A 51 -7.14 -26.94 -9.14
C ILE A 51 -7.65 -27.89 -10.24
N ARG A 52 -8.81 -27.58 -10.84
CA ARG A 52 -9.39 -28.41 -11.92
C ARG A 52 -8.59 -28.30 -13.22
N GLU A 53 -8.10 -27.12 -13.54
CA GLU A 53 -7.28 -26.86 -14.71
C GLU A 53 -5.91 -27.54 -14.60
N THR A 54 -5.16 -27.29 -13.52
CA THR A 54 -3.87 -27.94 -13.28
C THR A 54 -3.99 -29.46 -13.29
N ALA A 55 -5.02 -30.02 -12.66
CA ALA A 55 -5.28 -31.47 -12.69
C ALA A 55 -5.51 -31.99 -14.12
N THR A 56 -6.22 -31.23 -14.96
CA THR A 56 -6.55 -31.63 -16.34
C THR A 56 -5.31 -31.54 -17.24
N ASN A 57 -4.59 -30.42 -17.18
CA ASN A 57 -3.38 -30.18 -17.98
C ASN A 57 -2.26 -31.18 -17.62
N PHE A 58 -2.07 -31.46 -16.32
CA PHE A 58 -1.13 -32.48 -15.84
C PHE A 58 -1.53 -33.89 -16.28
N LYS A 59 -2.84 -34.22 -16.22
CA LYS A 59 -3.39 -35.49 -16.68
C LYS A 59 -3.15 -35.71 -18.17
N ASP A 60 -3.35 -34.70 -19.01
CA ASP A 60 -3.19 -34.85 -20.46
C ASP A 60 -1.72 -34.88 -20.91
N ALA A 61 -0.85 -34.07 -20.28
CA ALA A 61 0.59 -34.09 -20.54
C ALA A 61 1.25 -35.42 -20.14
N PHE A 62 0.95 -35.93 -18.93
CA PHE A 62 1.62 -37.12 -18.38
C PHE A 62 0.77 -38.39 -18.36
N LYS A 63 -0.44 -38.37 -18.92
CA LYS A 63 -1.39 -39.50 -18.93
C LYS A 63 -1.59 -40.10 -17.52
N LEU A 64 -1.82 -39.21 -16.55
CA LEU A 64 -1.95 -39.60 -15.15
C LEU A 64 -3.19 -40.47 -14.95
N GLU A 65 -2.97 -41.77 -14.78
CA GLU A 65 -4.03 -42.75 -14.50
C GLU A 65 -4.65 -42.51 -13.10
N PRO A 66 -5.98 -42.64 -12.95
CA PRO A 66 -6.66 -42.37 -11.68
C PRO A 66 -6.25 -43.34 -10.56
N GLY A 67 -6.23 -42.84 -9.32
CA GLY A 67 -5.87 -43.63 -8.15
C GLY A 67 -6.80 -44.82 -7.91
N SER A 68 -6.24 -45.97 -7.52
CA SER A 68 -7.02 -47.18 -7.17
C SER A 68 -7.84 -47.04 -5.88
N SER A 69 -7.52 -46.03 -5.07
CA SER A 69 -8.34 -45.47 -3.99
C SER A 69 -8.34 -43.95 -4.09
N GLU A 70 -9.35 -43.29 -3.52
CA GLU A 70 -9.40 -41.83 -3.46
C GLU A 70 -8.17 -41.28 -2.72
N GLN A 71 -7.54 -40.23 -3.27
CA GLN A 71 -6.41 -39.56 -2.64
C GLN A 71 -6.86 -38.21 -2.06
N THR A 72 -6.60 -37.99 -0.77
CA THR A 72 -6.95 -36.73 -0.09
C THR A 72 -5.76 -35.78 -0.07
N PHE A 73 -5.93 -34.61 -0.68
CA PHE A 73 -4.98 -33.50 -0.66
C PHE A 73 -5.53 -32.43 0.28
N LYS A 74 -4.68 -31.78 1.08
CA LYS A 74 -5.07 -30.65 1.94
C LYS A 74 -4.34 -29.39 1.51
N ILE A 75 -5.04 -28.27 1.42
CA ILE A 75 -4.45 -26.97 1.06
C ILE A 75 -4.79 -25.98 2.17
N TYR A 76 -3.78 -25.45 2.84
CA TYR A 76 -3.89 -24.46 3.91
C TYR A 76 -3.60 -23.07 3.33
N VAL A 77 -4.65 -22.29 3.14
CA VAL A 77 -4.61 -20.93 2.57
C VAL A 77 -4.55 -19.92 3.72
N PHE A 78 -3.36 -19.39 4.00
CA PHE A 78 -3.20 -18.29 4.95
C PHE A 78 -3.81 -17.00 4.41
N ASP A 79 -4.24 -16.11 5.30
CA ASP A 79 -4.79 -14.82 4.90
C ASP A 79 -3.74 -13.98 4.15
N ASP A 80 -2.44 -14.08 4.47
CA ASP A 80 -1.37 -13.34 3.78
C ASP A 80 0.03 -13.95 4.00
N LYS A 81 1.05 -13.48 3.27
CA LYS A 81 2.45 -13.95 3.37
C LYS A 81 3.04 -13.78 4.79
N ALA A 82 2.70 -12.73 5.53
CA ALA A 82 3.26 -12.53 6.86
C ALA A 82 2.67 -13.52 7.87
N ASP A 83 1.38 -13.85 7.76
CA ASP A 83 0.78 -14.95 8.52
C ASP A 83 1.36 -16.32 8.10
N TYR A 84 1.58 -16.56 6.80
CA TYR A 84 2.27 -17.76 6.30
C TYR A 84 3.66 -17.94 6.93
N THR A 85 4.54 -16.95 6.81
CA THR A 85 5.91 -17.01 7.32
C THR A 85 5.96 -17.06 8.85
N HIS A 86 5.18 -16.23 9.55
CA HIS A 86 5.32 -16.11 11.01
C HIS A 86 4.43 -17.07 11.82
N LEU A 87 3.22 -17.40 11.36
CA LEU A 87 2.37 -18.40 12.03
C LEU A 87 2.71 -19.80 11.53
N GLY A 88 2.82 -19.99 10.21
CA GLY A 88 3.25 -21.25 9.60
C GLY A 88 4.71 -21.63 9.90
N GLY A 89 5.58 -20.66 10.14
CA GLY A 89 6.93 -20.88 10.68
C GLY A 89 6.98 -21.28 12.16
N SER A 90 5.86 -21.15 12.90
CA SER A 90 5.82 -21.44 14.33
C SER A 90 5.64 -22.93 14.65
N GLU A 91 6.21 -23.37 15.78
CA GLU A 91 6.02 -24.73 16.31
C GLU A 91 4.54 -25.11 16.54
N ARG A 92 3.64 -24.11 16.72
CA ARG A 92 2.20 -24.34 16.95
C ARG A 92 1.44 -24.75 15.69
N PHE A 93 1.92 -24.35 14.51
CA PHE A 93 1.36 -24.78 13.23
C PHE A 93 2.07 -26.04 12.72
N GLY A 94 3.29 -26.32 13.21
CA GLY A 94 4.06 -27.54 12.92
C GLY A 94 4.59 -27.63 11.49
N SER A 95 4.37 -26.60 10.69
CA SER A 95 4.65 -26.53 9.26
C SER A 95 6.03 -25.97 8.91
N TYR A 96 6.71 -25.28 9.84
CA TYR A 96 8.09 -24.74 9.65
C TYR A 96 8.31 -24.06 8.29
N LEU A 97 7.41 -23.13 7.96
CA LEU A 97 7.44 -22.29 6.76
C LEU A 97 8.42 -21.11 6.94
N GLY A 98 9.01 -20.64 5.85
CA GLY A 98 9.89 -19.48 5.78
C GLY A 98 9.37 -18.43 4.80
N ASP A 99 10.27 -17.85 4.00
CA ASP A 99 9.99 -16.81 3.01
C ASP A 99 9.59 -17.35 1.62
N GLU A 100 9.53 -18.67 1.44
CA GLU A 100 9.07 -19.34 0.20
C GLU A 100 7.64 -18.94 -0.22
N GLY A 101 7.32 -19.09 -1.52
CA GLY A 101 6.01 -18.73 -2.08
C GLY A 101 4.88 -19.72 -1.74
N GLY A 102 5.24 -20.99 -1.55
CA GLY A 102 4.36 -22.07 -1.11
C GLY A 102 5.18 -23.22 -0.54
N LYS A 103 4.52 -24.29 -0.08
CA LYS A 103 5.21 -25.52 0.37
C LYS A 103 4.34 -26.78 0.39
N CYS A 104 4.75 -27.80 -0.36
CA CYS A 104 4.12 -29.12 -0.40
C CYS A 104 4.86 -30.14 0.49
N TYR A 105 4.14 -30.70 1.46
CA TYR A 105 4.56 -31.79 2.34
C TYR A 105 3.90 -33.10 1.96
N TYR A 106 4.67 -34.00 1.36
CA TYR A 106 4.26 -35.37 1.06
C TYR A 106 4.08 -36.17 2.36
N LYS A 107 2.93 -36.85 2.51
CA LYS A 107 2.62 -37.70 3.68
C LYS A 107 2.58 -39.17 3.30
N GLY A 108 1.88 -39.51 2.21
CA GLY A 108 1.70 -40.90 1.76
C GLY A 108 0.91 -41.79 2.73
N GLU A 109 0.09 -41.18 3.61
CA GLU A 109 -0.78 -41.89 4.55
C GLU A 109 -2.13 -42.21 3.88
N ALA A 110 -2.86 -43.21 4.39
CA ALA A 110 -4.10 -43.66 3.79
C ALA A 110 -5.21 -42.58 3.76
N ASP A 111 -5.19 -41.67 4.74
CA ASP A 111 -6.19 -40.61 4.91
C ASP A 111 -5.72 -39.24 4.39
N ILE A 112 -4.41 -39.04 4.17
CA ILE A 112 -3.79 -37.80 3.68
C ILE A 112 -2.61 -38.14 2.77
N PHE A 113 -2.69 -37.75 1.50
CA PHE A 113 -1.63 -37.97 0.52
C PHE A 113 -0.55 -36.88 0.59
N ALA A 114 -0.97 -35.60 0.57
CA ALA A 114 -0.11 -34.42 0.69
C ALA A 114 -0.82 -33.28 1.43
N GLU A 115 -0.04 -32.44 2.12
CA GLU A 115 -0.47 -31.13 2.65
C GLU A 115 0.30 -30.01 1.93
N MET A 116 -0.41 -29.03 1.37
CA MET A 116 0.15 -27.82 0.77
C MET A 116 -0.16 -26.62 1.64
N TYR A 117 0.77 -25.67 1.71
CA TYR A 117 0.63 -24.41 2.43
C TYR A 117 0.90 -23.28 1.42
N VAL A 118 -0.02 -22.33 1.35
CA VAL A 118 -0.06 -21.21 0.38
C VAL A 118 -0.73 -19.99 1.03
N TYR A 119 -0.74 -18.83 0.38
CA TYR A 119 -1.35 -17.61 0.95
C TYR A 119 -2.06 -16.76 -0.10
N GLN A 120 -3.00 -15.90 0.33
CA GLN A 120 -3.70 -14.98 -0.58
C GLN A 120 -2.76 -13.86 -1.04
N GLN A 121 -2.79 -13.56 -2.35
CA GLN A 121 -1.99 -12.51 -2.99
C GLN A 121 -2.61 -12.22 -4.38
N GLY A 122 -3.60 -11.33 -4.44
CA GLY A 122 -4.63 -11.37 -5.48
C GLY A 122 -5.47 -12.64 -5.31
N GLY A 123 -5.25 -13.64 -6.15
CA GLY A 123 -5.73 -15.01 -5.96
C GLY A 123 -5.03 -15.74 -4.81
N VAL A 124 -4.53 -16.96 -5.07
CA VAL A 124 -3.72 -17.73 -4.12
C VAL A 124 -2.35 -18.01 -4.75
N HIS A 125 -1.29 -17.46 -4.15
CA HIS A 125 0.05 -17.52 -4.70
C HIS A 125 0.59 -18.96 -4.79
N ASN A 126 1.22 -19.31 -5.91
CA ASN A 126 1.82 -20.62 -6.20
C ASN A 126 0.85 -21.81 -6.06
N LEU A 127 -0.46 -21.61 -6.17
CA LEU A 127 -1.44 -22.69 -5.98
C LEU A 127 -1.25 -23.81 -7.01
N GLN A 128 -1.00 -23.47 -8.27
CA GLN A 128 -0.85 -24.45 -9.35
C GLN A 128 0.50 -25.17 -9.26
N HIS A 129 1.57 -24.45 -8.90
CA HIS A 129 2.91 -24.95 -8.62
C HIS A 129 2.92 -25.98 -7.48
N GLU A 130 2.39 -25.61 -6.30
CA GLU A 130 2.33 -26.51 -5.14
C GLU A 130 1.41 -27.72 -5.39
N PHE A 131 0.31 -27.52 -6.11
CA PHE A 131 -0.55 -28.64 -6.50
C PHE A 131 0.13 -29.57 -7.52
N ALA A 132 0.90 -29.03 -8.46
CA ALA A 132 1.71 -29.78 -9.41
C ALA A 132 2.84 -30.59 -8.75
N HIS A 133 3.45 -30.11 -7.65
CA HIS A 133 4.33 -30.94 -6.80
C HIS A 133 3.59 -32.17 -6.26
N GLY A 134 2.39 -32.00 -5.71
CA GLY A 134 1.57 -33.11 -5.21
C GLY A 134 1.15 -34.10 -6.29
N LEU A 135 0.76 -33.60 -7.49
CA LEU A 135 0.47 -34.44 -8.66
C LEU A 135 1.72 -35.17 -9.16
N THR A 136 2.90 -34.56 -9.07
CA THR A 136 4.19 -35.19 -9.40
C THR A 136 4.51 -36.33 -8.44
N TYR A 137 4.28 -36.15 -7.13
CA TYR A 137 4.45 -37.23 -6.14
C TYR A 137 3.46 -38.39 -6.36
N LEU A 138 2.25 -38.11 -6.84
CA LEU A 138 1.29 -39.13 -7.30
C LEU A 138 1.80 -39.84 -8.57
N ALA A 139 2.28 -39.07 -9.55
CA ALA A 139 2.79 -39.59 -10.82
C ALA A 139 4.01 -40.51 -10.65
N THR A 140 4.91 -40.24 -9.72
CA THR A 140 6.09 -41.09 -9.45
C THR A 140 5.83 -42.25 -8.50
N GLY A 141 4.63 -42.37 -7.90
CA GLY A 141 4.38 -43.35 -6.83
C GLY A 141 5.26 -43.10 -5.59
N GLY A 142 5.45 -41.82 -5.25
CA GLY A 142 6.26 -41.36 -4.13
C GLY A 142 7.77 -41.61 -4.28
N LYS A 143 8.31 -41.63 -5.51
CA LYS A 143 9.76 -41.71 -5.76
C LYS A 143 10.35 -40.33 -6.01
N SER A 144 11.59 -40.14 -5.56
CA SER A 144 12.34 -38.91 -5.80
C SER A 144 12.69 -38.74 -7.27
N LEU A 145 12.52 -37.52 -7.76
CA LEU A 145 13.16 -37.01 -8.98
C LEU A 145 14.47 -36.30 -8.62
N PRO A 146 15.31 -35.94 -9.61
CA PRO A 146 16.25 -34.82 -9.49
C PRO A 146 15.48 -33.51 -9.22
N THR A 147 15.98 -32.64 -8.34
CA THR A 147 15.29 -31.40 -7.92
C THR A 147 14.89 -30.54 -9.12
N VAL A 148 15.80 -30.31 -10.07
CA VAL A 148 15.54 -29.56 -11.31
C VAL A 148 14.34 -30.09 -12.12
N LEU A 149 14.09 -31.40 -12.12
CA LEU A 149 12.91 -31.96 -12.80
C LEU A 149 11.64 -31.88 -11.95
N MET A 150 11.74 -31.76 -10.62
CA MET A 150 10.60 -31.54 -9.73
C MET A 150 10.11 -30.09 -9.81
N GLU A 151 11.04 -29.13 -9.72
CA GLU A 151 10.75 -27.70 -9.85
C GLU A 151 10.30 -27.35 -11.27
N GLY A 152 11.04 -27.81 -12.27
CA GLY A 152 10.71 -27.52 -13.67
C GLY A 152 9.36 -28.06 -14.13
N ILE A 153 8.84 -29.12 -13.48
CA ILE A 153 7.47 -29.60 -13.73
C ILE A 153 6.46 -28.66 -13.08
N ALA A 154 6.69 -28.20 -11.84
CA ALA A 154 5.80 -27.29 -11.15
C ALA A 154 5.75 -25.90 -11.83
N ASP A 155 6.91 -25.35 -12.19
CA ASP A 155 7.03 -24.14 -13.03
C ASP A 155 6.29 -24.30 -14.36
N TYR A 156 6.40 -25.45 -15.03
CA TYR A 156 5.71 -25.70 -16.29
C TYR A 156 4.18 -25.75 -16.16
N PHE A 157 3.63 -26.00 -14.96
CA PHE A 157 2.18 -26.03 -14.73
C PHE A 157 1.59 -24.74 -14.17
N GLU A 158 2.34 -23.97 -13.36
CA GLU A 158 1.97 -22.58 -12.99
C GLU A 158 1.87 -21.70 -14.26
N HIS A 159 2.73 -21.92 -15.25
CA HIS A 159 2.79 -21.11 -16.47
C HIS A 159 2.16 -21.78 -17.71
N HIS A 160 1.27 -22.77 -17.51
CA HIS A 160 0.62 -23.52 -18.60
C HIS A 160 -0.66 -22.85 -19.12
N SER A 161 -1.50 -22.40 -18.18
CA SER A 161 -2.78 -21.72 -18.38
C SER A 161 -2.59 -20.27 -18.83
N ASP A 162 -1.63 -19.59 -18.21
CA ASP A 162 -1.60 -18.12 -18.13
C ASP A 162 -1.26 -17.41 -19.46
N HIS A 163 -0.62 -18.11 -20.41
CA HIS A 163 -0.10 -17.63 -21.71
C HIS A 163 0.90 -16.45 -21.66
N LYS A 164 1.03 -15.76 -20.52
CA LYS A 164 1.90 -14.59 -20.29
C LYS A 164 3.38 -14.97 -20.26
N PHE A 165 4.18 -14.31 -21.10
CA PHE A 165 5.54 -14.77 -21.41
C PHE A 165 6.58 -14.53 -20.28
N ASN A 166 6.30 -13.63 -19.35
CA ASN A 166 7.29 -13.08 -18.39
C ASN A 166 8.03 -14.16 -17.58
N ALA A 167 7.31 -15.21 -17.14
CA ALA A 167 7.88 -16.34 -16.42
C ALA A 167 8.67 -17.30 -17.32
N GLN A 168 8.33 -17.40 -18.60
CA GLN A 168 9.06 -18.24 -19.56
C GLN A 168 10.34 -17.55 -20.03
N GLY A 169 10.31 -16.25 -20.36
CA GLY A 169 11.48 -15.51 -20.82
C GLY A 169 12.62 -15.48 -19.81
N SER A 170 12.30 -15.09 -18.57
CA SER A 170 13.30 -15.03 -17.50
C SER A 170 13.92 -16.39 -17.15
N SER A 171 13.32 -17.52 -17.56
CA SER A 171 13.87 -18.87 -17.35
C SER A 171 15.03 -19.23 -18.28
N ILE A 172 15.11 -18.61 -19.47
CA ILE A 172 16.14 -18.90 -20.48
C ILE A 172 17.26 -17.85 -20.46
N ASP A 173 16.94 -16.59 -20.15
CA ASP A 173 17.89 -15.47 -20.19
C ASP A 173 19.14 -15.65 -19.32
N LYS A 174 20.31 -15.52 -19.97
CA LYS A 174 21.66 -15.36 -19.38
C LYS A 174 22.02 -16.33 -18.24
N THR A 175 21.45 -17.54 -18.26
CA THR A 175 21.75 -18.55 -17.25
C THR A 175 23.19 -19.07 -17.37
N GLU A 176 23.88 -19.24 -16.24
CA GLU A 176 25.21 -19.89 -16.21
C GLU A 176 25.18 -21.32 -16.77
N ALA A 177 23.98 -21.91 -16.86
CA ALA A 177 23.68 -23.21 -17.45
C ALA A 177 24.12 -23.38 -18.92
N ALA A 178 24.31 -22.30 -19.67
CA ALA A 178 24.96 -22.37 -20.99
C ALA A 178 26.39 -22.99 -20.92
N ASN A 179 27.05 -22.90 -19.75
CA ASN A 179 28.35 -23.52 -19.48
C ASN A 179 28.25 -24.93 -18.85
N LEU A 180 27.05 -25.36 -18.47
CA LEU A 180 26.81 -26.70 -17.93
C LEU A 180 26.43 -27.69 -19.04
N ASP A 181 26.50 -28.98 -18.75
CA ASP A 181 25.80 -30.00 -19.54
C ASP A 181 24.53 -30.48 -18.80
N LEU A 182 23.65 -31.20 -19.50
CA LEU A 182 22.50 -31.87 -18.86
C LEU A 182 22.93 -32.84 -17.75
N GLY A 183 24.19 -33.29 -17.77
CA GLY A 183 24.83 -34.02 -16.69
C GLY A 183 24.90 -33.22 -15.38
N GLY A 184 25.37 -31.97 -15.47
CA GLY A 184 25.49 -30.99 -14.38
C GLY A 184 24.16 -30.34 -13.99
N ILE A 185 23.32 -29.94 -14.96
CA ILE A 185 21.98 -29.37 -14.71
C ILE A 185 21.15 -30.35 -13.86
N LEU A 186 21.07 -31.63 -14.25
CA LEU A 186 20.36 -32.66 -13.46
C LEU A 186 21.03 -33.04 -12.13
N ASN A 187 22.15 -32.41 -11.76
CA ASN A 187 22.79 -32.55 -10.46
C ASN A 187 22.64 -31.28 -9.58
N LEU A 188 22.04 -30.19 -10.07
CA LEU A 188 21.75 -29.01 -9.25
C LEU A 188 20.74 -29.36 -8.15
N GLN A 189 20.93 -28.74 -6.99
CA GLN A 189 20.13 -28.93 -5.77
C GLN A 189 20.03 -27.60 -5.04
N TYR A 190 19.04 -27.47 -4.16
CA TYR A 190 18.90 -26.30 -3.30
C TYR A 190 20.12 -26.09 -2.40
N SER A 191 20.48 -24.82 -2.20
CA SER A 191 21.50 -24.38 -1.25
C SER A 191 21.03 -23.16 -0.44
N ALA A 192 21.91 -22.62 0.40
CA ALA A 192 21.64 -21.37 1.13
C ALA A 192 21.80 -20.11 0.25
N ASN A 193 22.21 -20.25 -1.01
CA ASN A 193 22.36 -19.16 -1.97
C ASN A 193 21.10 -19.05 -2.85
N GLY A 194 20.43 -17.89 -2.79
CA GLY A 194 19.24 -17.62 -3.62
C GLY A 194 19.51 -17.63 -5.12
N GLU A 195 20.74 -17.32 -5.57
CA GLU A 195 21.10 -17.32 -6.99
C GLU A 195 21.26 -18.76 -7.52
N GLU A 196 21.86 -19.66 -6.74
CA GLU A 196 21.91 -21.11 -7.04
C GLU A 196 20.51 -21.73 -7.07
N ASN A 197 19.63 -21.35 -6.12
CA ASN A 197 18.24 -21.79 -6.11
C ASN A 197 17.49 -21.28 -7.34
N SER A 198 17.69 -20.01 -7.75
CA SER A 198 17.09 -19.47 -8.98
C SER A 198 17.50 -20.26 -10.22
N LEU A 199 18.75 -20.74 -10.29
CA LEU A 199 19.23 -21.58 -11.40
C LEU A 199 18.49 -22.94 -11.47
N VAL A 200 18.08 -23.52 -10.34
CA VAL A 200 17.32 -24.79 -10.29
C VAL A 200 15.97 -24.65 -11.03
N TYR A 201 15.16 -23.66 -10.65
CA TYR A 201 13.87 -23.37 -11.29
C TYR A 201 14.03 -23.08 -12.78
N LYS A 202 14.84 -22.06 -13.11
CA LYS A 202 15.06 -21.59 -14.48
C LYS A 202 15.50 -22.71 -15.45
N THR A 203 16.51 -23.49 -15.06
CA THR A 203 17.00 -24.59 -15.89
C THR A 203 16.05 -25.78 -15.93
N GLY A 204 15.26 -25.97 -14.87
CA GLY A 204 14.18 -26.95 -14.82
C GLY A 204 13.11 -26.64 -15.85
N HIS A 205 12.50 -25.45 -15.75
CA HIS A 205 11.44 -25.01 -16.64
C HIS A 205 11.86 -25.08 -18.12
N ALA A 206 13.04 -24.57 -18.46
CA ALA A 206 13.59 -24.65 -19.82
C ALA A 206 13.79 -26.10 -20.31
N LEU A 207 14.25 -27.01 -19.44
CA LEU A 207 14.40 -28.43 -19.77
C LEU A 207 13.05 -29.14 -19.93
N ILE A 208 12.04 -28.82 -19.11
CA ILE A 208 10.70 -29.41 -19.27
C ILE A 208 10.05 -28.91 -20.56
N MET A 209 10.15 -27.62 -20.89
CA MET A 209 9.67 -27.08 -22.18
C MET A 209 10.31 -27.80 -23.37
N TYR A 210 11.64 -27.94 -23.39
CA TYR A 210 12.36 -28.70 -24.43
C TYR A 210 11.87 -30.15 -24.54
N LEU A 211 11.75 -30.85 -23.41
CA LEU A 211 11.32 -32.25 -23.40
C LEU A 211 9.88 -32.38 -23.91
N GLN A 212 8.95 -31.51 -23.50
CA GLN A 212 7.56 -31.54 -23.98
C GLN A 212 7.44 -31.21 -25.48
N GLU A 213 8.31 -30.35 -26.02
CA GLU A 213 8.29 -30.01 -27.45
C GLU A 213 8.94 -31.10 -28.32
N LYS A 214 10.06 -31.69 -27.88
CA LYS A 214 10.89 -32.59 -28.72
C LYS A 214 10.70 -34.09 -28.45
N ASP A 215 10.47 -34.51 -27.20
CA ASP A 215 10.09 -35.90 -26.86
C ASP A 215 9.21 -35.97 -25.58
N PRO A 216 7.91 -35.61 -25.68
CA PRO A 216 6.97 -35.69 -24.55
C PRO A 216 6.72 -37.14 -24.08
N SER A 217 7.27 -38.16 -24.76
CA SER A 217 7.30 -39.54 -24.27
C SER A 217 8.28 -39.69 -23.12
N LEU A 218 9.48 -39.12 -23.27
CA LEU A 218 10.63 -39.43 -22.44
C LEU A 218 10.40 -39.06 -20.96
N LEU A 219 9.83 -37.89 -20.69
CA LEU A 219 9.53 -37.45 -19.32
C LEU A 219 8.35 -38.23 -18.73
N ARG A 220 7.28 -38.46 -19.50
CA ARG A 220 6.11 -39.25 -19.09
C ARG A 220 6.50 -40.67 -18.70
N ASP A 221 7.24 -41.35 -19.56
CA ASP A 221 7.58 -42.76 -19.39
C ASP A 221 8.65 -42.93 -18.29
N TYR A 222 9.46 -41.89 -18.01
CA TYR A 222 10.31 -41.81 -16.82
C TYR A 222 9.50 -41.76 -15.51
N LEU A 223 8.46 -40.91 -15.44
CA LEU A 223 7.56 -40.82 -14.28
C LEU A 223 6.85 -42.17 -14.04
N ASP A 224 6.33 -42.81 -15.10
CA ASP A 224 5.66 -44.11 -14.95
C ASP A 224 6.63 -45.25 -14.60
N ALA A 225 7.85 -45.28 -15.14
CA ALA A 225 8.87 -46.25 -14.73
C ALA A 225 9.26 -46.11 -13.24
N LEU A 226 9.26 -44.88 -12.69
CA LEU A 226 9.40 -44.64 -11.26
C LEU A 226 8.18 -45.17 -10.47
N ARG A 227 6.96 -44.90 -10.95
CA ARG A 227 5.69 -45.36 -10.37
C ARG A 227 5.58 -46.89 -10.28
N GLN A 228 5.96 -47.57 -11.35
CA GLN A 228 6.04 -49.03 -11.43
C GLN A 228 7.20 -49.62 -10.61
N GLY A 229 8.14 -48.77 -10.15
CA GLY A 229 9.35 -49.19 -9.42
C GLY A 229 10.41 -49.86 -10.29
N ASN A 230 10.35 -49.70 -11.62
CA ASN A 230 11.30 -50.32 -12.56
C ASN A 230 12.63 -49.55 -12.57
N SER A 231 13.46 -49.84 -11.57
CA SER A 231 14.66 -49.04 -11.30
C SER A 231 15.71 -49.05 -12.41
N ASP A 232 15.71 -50.03 -13.33
CA ASP A 232 16.69 -50.08 -14.42
C ASP A 232 16.21 -49.35 -15.67
N GLU A 233 14.90 -49.34 -15.92
CA GLU A 233 14.25 -48.54 -16.96
C GLU A 233 14.26 -47.05 -16.62
N SER A 234 13.97 -46.68 -15.36
CA SER A 234 14.08 -45.28 -14.92
C SER A 234 15.52 -44.75 -14.93
N LYS A 235 16.53 -45.62 -14.73
CA LYS A 235 17.95 -45.30 -14.96
C LYS A 235 18.28 -45.14 -16.45
N SER A 236 17.61 -45.86 -17.36
CA SER A 236 17.76 -45.63 -18.80
C SER A 236 17.22 -44.25 -19.15
N PHE A 237 15.96 -43.95 -18.85
CA PHE A 237 15.36 -42.67 -19.21
C PHE A 237 16.15 -41.46 -18.67
N LEU A 238 16.65 -41.50 -17.42
CA LEU A 238 17.52 -40.43 -16.89
C LEU A 238 18.86 -40.29 -17.64
N LYS A 239 19.43 -41.39 -18.15
CA LYS A 239 20.61 -41.36 -19.04
C LYS A 239 20.25 -40.88 -20.44
N ASP A 240 19.07 -41.24 -20.94
CA ASP A 240 18.63 -40.92 -22.28
C ASP A 240 18.26 -39.43 -22.37
N ILE A 241 17.65 -38.83 -21.33
CA ILE A 241 17.54 -37.36 -21.14
C ILE A 241 18.94 -36.71 -21.21
N LYS A 242 19.95 -37.24 -20.51
CA LYS A 242 21.34 -36.75 -20.59
C LYS A 242 21.97 -36.91 -21.98
N GLY A 243 21.37 -37.70 -22.87
CA GLY A 243 21.76 -37.82 -24.28
C GLY A 243 21.38 -36.62 -25.14
N HIS A 244 20.39 -35.81 -24.73
CA HIS A 244 19.91 -34.65 -25.47
C HIS A 244 20.80 -33.40 -25.37
N ASP A 245 21.97 -33.45 -24.71
CA ASP A 245 22.74 -32.24 -24.35
C ASP A 245 23.03 -31.28 -25.52
N ALA A 246 23.43 -31.82 -26.68
CA ALA A 246 23.71 -31.01 -27.87
C ALA A 246 22.43 -30.43 -28.50
N ASP A 247 21.34 -31.20 -28.50
CA ASP A 247 20.05 -30.81 -29.09
C ASP A 247 19.31 -29.81 -28.18
N PHE A 248 19.41 -29.97 -26.85
CA PHE A 248 18.94 -29.01 -25.86
C PHE A 248 19.71 -27.69 -25.96
N LYS A 249 21.05 -27.72 -26.06
CA LYS A 249 21.85 -26.49 -26.23
C LYS A 249 21.58 -25.79 -27.56
N SER A 250 21.34 -26.55 -28.63
CA SER A 250 20.94 -25.98 -29.92
C SER A 250 19.55 -25.33 -29.82
N TRP A 251 18.58 -26.02 -29.22
CA TRP A 251 17.25 -25.47 -28.95
C TRP A 251 17.29 -24.22 -28.07
N LEU A 252 18.11 -24.23 -27.00
CA LEU A 252 18.24 -23.11 -26.07
C LEU A 252 18.78 -21.86 -26.78
N ALA A 253 19.70 -22.02 -27.75
CA ALA A 253 20.23 -20.93 -28.58
C ALA A 253 19.37 -20.59 -29.82
N GLU A 254 18.39 -21.44 -30.17
CA GLU A 254 17.31 -21.09 -31.12
C GLU A 254 16.14 -20.38 -30.42
N ASN A 255 16.02 -20.54 -29.09
CA ASN A 255 14.90 -20.08 -28.27
C ASN A 255 15.37 -19.22 -27.08
N ASP A 256 16.51 -18.53 -27.18
CA ASP A 256 16.90 -17.49 -26.21
C ASP A 256 16.21 -16.14 -26.51
N THR A 257 16.26 -15.22 -25.55
CA THR A 257 15.52 -13.96 -25.65
C THR A 257 16.27 -12.92 -26.46
N GLU A 258 17.60 -12.91 -26.49
CA GLU A 258 18.38 -11.98 -27.33
C GLU A 258 18.13 -12.31 -28.81
N THR A 259 18.22 -13.59 -29.18
CA THR A 259 17.86 -14.10 -30.51
C THR A 259 16.43 -13.72 -30.91
N ALA A 260 15.45 -13.89 -30.01
CA ALA A 260 14.07 -13.49 -30.29
C ALA A 260 13.90 -11.97 -30.46
N MET A 261 14.56 -11.18 -29.61
CA MET A 261 14.51 -9.71 -29.67
C MET A 261 15.18 -9.16 -30.92
N GLU A 262 16.26 -9.78 -31.41
CA GLU A 262 16.91 -9.40 -32.67
C GLU A 262 15.96 -9.59 -33.87
N HIS A 263 15.25 -10.73 -33.93
CA HIS A 263 14.26 -10.99 -34.98
C HIS A 263 13.14 -9.94 -35.00
N LEU A 264 12.70 -9.49 -33.82
CA LEU A 264 11.70 -8.43 -33.65
C LEU A 264 12.25 -7.01 -33.90
N ASN A 265 13.57 -6.84 -34.05
CA ASN A 265 14.26 -5.54 -34.11
C ASN A 265 14.09 -4.69 -32.84
N ALA A 266 13.95 -5.36 -31.69
CA ALA A 266 13.93 -4.68 -30.39
C ALA A 266 15.33 -4.18 -30.00
N LEU A 267 15.34 -3.25 -29.06
CA LEU A 267 16.52 -2.65 -28.44
C LEU A 267 16.72 -3.24 -27.04
N GLN A 268 17.96 -3.28 -26.59
CA GLN A 268 18.34 -3.61 -25.23
C GLN A 268 18.83 -2.36 -24.49
N VAL A 269 18.52 -2.29 -23.20
CA VAL A 269 19.00 -1.27 -22.27
C VAL A 269 20.15 -1.88 -21.47
N THR A 270 21.35 -1.32 -21.62
CA THR A 270 22.61 -1.92 -21.13
C THR A 270 23.40 -0.93 -20.27
N LYS A 271 24.30 -1.45 -19.43
CA LYS A 271 25.11 -0.65 -18.50
C LYS A 271 26.24 0.10 -19.21
N GLY A 272 26.23 1.43 -19.09
CA GLY A 272 27.22 2.34 -19.63
C GLY A 272 28.25 2.85 -18.59
N ASP A 273 28.70 4.09 -18.78
CA ASP A 273 29.67 4.79 -17.91
C ASP A 273 29.29 4.73 -16.42
N PHE A 274 30.29 4.52 -15.55
CA PHE A 274 30.17 4.77 -14.12
C PHE A 274 29.87 6.26 -13.85
N ILE A 275 28.94 6.52 -12.93
CA ILE A 275 28.53 7.85 -12.48
C ILE A 275 29.18 8.15 -11.12
N ALA A 276 28.84 7.36 -10.10
CA ALA A 276 29.24 7.57 -8.71
C ALA A 276 29.06 6.30 -7.87
N THR A 277 29.64 6.31 -6.67
CA THR A 277 29.28 5.39 -5.58
C THR A 277 28.52 6.17 -4.52
N GLY A 278 27.44 5.59 -4.00
CA GLY A 278 26.71 6.05 -2.82
C GLY A 278 26.52 4.90 -1.83
N GLN A 279 25.58 5.05 -0.89
CA GLN A 279 25.24 4.01 0.07
C GLN A 279 23.73 3.79 0.11
N GLU A 280 23.30 2.54 0.22
CA GLU A 280 21.91 2.14 0.48
C GLU A 280 21.86 1.23 1.73
N ILE A 281 20.68 1.08 2.33
CA ILE A 281 20.44 0.07 3.38
C ILE A 281 19.82 -1.15 2.70
N VAL A 282 20.56 -2.26 2.63
CA VAL A 282 20.16 -3.48 1.93
C VAL A 282 20.22 -4.64 2.92
N GLY A 283 19.09 -5.29 3.18
CA GLY A 283 18.99 -6.41 4.13
C GLY A 283 19.27 -6.02 5.59
N GLY A 284 19.12 -4.74 5.96
CA GLY A 284 19.48 -4.24 7.29
C GLY A 284 20.98 -3.98 7.48
N GLU A 285 21.76 -3.91 6.40
CA GLU A 285 23.17 -3.52 6.40
C GLU A 285 23.36 -2.26 5.54
N ILE A 286 24.29 -1.36 5.90
CA ILE A 286 24.70 -0.28 4.98
C ILE A 286 25.68 -0.90 3.98
N LYS A 287 25.40 -0.76 2.69
CA LYS A 287 26.26 -1.26 1.60
C LYS A 287 26.58 -0.14 0.63
N ASP A 288 27.79 -0.16 0.10
CA ASP A 288 28.16 0.73 -1.00
C ASP A 288 27.40 0.29 -2.27
N VAL A 289 26.90 1.26 -3.03
CA VAL A 289 26.14 1.04 -4.27
C VAL A 289 26.77 1.87 -5.37
N SER A 290 27.16 1.20 -6.45
CA SER A 290 27.74 1.84 -7.64
C SER A 290 26.67 2.08 -8.69
N TYR A 291 26.62 3.30 -9.21
CA TYR A 291 25.63 3.74 -10.19
C TYR A 291 26.28 4.00 -11.55
N TYR A 292 25.55 3.68 -12.61
CA TYR A 292 26.02 3.72 -13.99
C TYR A 292 24.94 4.27 -14.92
N LYS A 293 25.34 4.81 -16.07
CA LYS A 293 24.40 5.20 -17.12
C LYS A 293 23.68 3.99 -17.72
N ALA A 294 22.51 4.21 -18.29
CA ALA A 294 21.82 3.23 -19.12
C ALA A 294 21.96 3.61 -20.60
N ASN A 295 22.73 2.83 -21.34
CA ASN A 295 22.81 2.89 -22.79
C ASN A 295 21.55 2.27 -23.41
N ILE A 296 21.20 2.68 -24.62
CA ILE A 296 20.16 2.06 -25.46
C ILE A 296 20.85 1.56 -26.72
N GLU A 297 20.81 0.26 -26.95
CA GLU A 297 21.63 -0.42 -27.95
C GLU A 297 20.78 -1.43 -28.72
N LYS A 298 21.16 -1.76 -29.95
CA LYS A 298 20.64 -2.95 -30.62
C LYS A 298 21.21 -4.21 -29.98
N ILE A 299 20.59 -5.36 -30.24
CA ILE A 299 21.12 -6.67 -29.83
C ILE A 299 22.52 -6.94 -30.43
N ASP A 300 22.81 -6.41 -31.62
CA ASP A 300 24.15 -6.47 -32.26
C ASP A 300 25.23 -5.58 -31.60
N GLY A 301 24.88 -4.80 -30.58
CA GLY A 301 25.77 -3.88 -29.88
C GLY A 301 25.92 -2.49 -30.54
N GLU A 302 25.18 -2.15 -31.60
CA GLU A 302 25.14 -0.77 -32.08
C GLU A 302 24.40 0.11 -31.05
N ASN A 303 25.14 0.97 -30.35
CA ASN A 303 24.53 2.01 -29.51
C ASN A 303 23.68 2.97 -30.35
N VAL A 304 22.42 3.17 -29.97
CA VAL A 304 21.45 4.05 -30.63
C VAL A 304 20.98 5.21 -29.76
N GLY A 305 21.33 5.22 -28.47
CA GLY A 305 20.93 6.25 -27.52
C GLY A 305 21.38 5.96 -26.09
N SER A 306 20.82 6.70 -25.13
CA SER A 306 21.08 6.54 -23.70
C SER A 306 20.04 7.30 -22.90
N PHE A 307 19.61 6.75 -21.76
CA PHE A 307 18.81 7.50 -20.80
C PHE A 307 19.65 8.53 -20.04
N SER A 308 19.02 9.64 -19.68
CA SER A 308 19.56 10.60 -18.72
C SER A 308 19.46 10.05 -17.30
N ALA A 309 20.49 10.23 -16.47
CA ALA A 309 20.37 10.05 -15.02
C ALA A 309 19.81 11.32 -14.32
N VAL A 310 19.49 12.36 -15.10
CA VAL A 310 19.06 13.69 -14.63
C VAL A 310 17.66 14.04 -15.15
N GLU A 311 16.79 14.47 -14.23
CA GLU A 311 15.44 15.01 -14.47
C GLU A 311 15.42 16.53 -14.27
N HIS A 312 14.50 17.23 -14.95
CA HIS A 312 14.30 18.68 -14.81
C HIS A 312 12.82 19.05 -14.66
N VAL A 313 12.42 19.49 -13.46
CA VAL A 313 11.03 19.85 -13.12
C VAL A 313 10.93 21.20 -12.42
N SER A 314 9.76 21.83 -12.43
CA SER A 314 9.46 22.89 -11.48
C SER A 314 9.19 22.29 -10.10
N PHE A 315 9.71 22.92 -9.06
CA PHE A 315 9.45 22.57 -7.67
C PHE A 315 9.06 23.84 -6.91
N TYR A 316 7.82 23.89 -6.44
CA TYR A 316 7.10 25.13 -6.10
C TYR A 316 7.22 26.19 -7.22
N ASP A 317 8.10 27.17 -7.04
CA ASP A 317 8.24 28.33 -7.92
C ASP A 317 9.62 28.45 -8.58
N TYR A 318 10.53 27.50 -8.35
CA TYR A 318 11.84 27.42 -8.98
C TYR A 318 11.97 26.17 -9.86
N ALA A 319 13.03 26.12 -10.68
CA ALA A 319 13.35 24.94 -11.48
C ALA A 319 14.32 24.07 -10.68
N ARG A 320 14.23 22.74 -10.78
CA ARG A 320 15.11 21.80 -10.09
C ARG A 320 15.65 20.79 -11.09
N ALA A 321 16.97 20.65 -11.10
CA ALA A 321 17.63 19.48 -11.69
C ALA A 321 17.85 18.43 -10.58
N VAL A 322 17.52 17.16 -10.86
CA VAL A 322 17.74 16.03 -9.93
C VAL A 322 18.57 14.97 -10.64
N ASN A 323 19.73 14.61 -10.09
CA ASN A 323 20.41 13.38 -10.47
C ASN A 323 19.83 12.23 -9.63
N ARG A 324 19.10 11.31 -10.28
CA ARG A 324 18.33 10.26 -9.58
C ARG A 324 19.17 9.09 -9.09
N ALA A 325 20.29 8.83 -9.76
CA ALA A 325 21.27 7.86 -9.29
C ALA A 325 21.88 8.25 -7.93
N THR A 326 22.08 9.54 -7.63
CA THR A 326 22.72 9.99 -6.37
C THR A 326 21.82 10.80 -5.44
N ASN A 327 20.59 11.11 -5.87
CA ASN A 327 19.70 12.06 -5.22
C ASN A 327 20.41 13.40 -4.91
N ASP A 328 21.20 13.89 -5.86
CA ASP A 328 21.76 15.24 -5.87
C ASP A 328 20.80 16.20 -6.56
N THR A 329 20.66 17.40 -5.99
CA THR A 329 19.76 18.43 -6.53
C THR A 329 20.48 19.76 -6.74
N LEU A 330 20.14 20.44 -7.83
CA LEU A 330 20.41 21.87 -8.03
C LEU A 330 19.07 22.59 -8.11
N ASP A 331 18.87 23.56 -7.22
CA ASP A 331 17.70 24.42 -7.17
C ASP A 331 18.02 25.71 -7.95
N ILE A 332 17.44 25.88 -9.15
CA ILE A 332 17.70 27.01 -10.05
C ILE A 332 16.63 28.09 -9.87
N SER A 333 17.04 29.20 -9.25
CA SER A 333 16.15 30.32 -8.91
C SER A 333 15.54 31.03 -10.13
N LYS A 334 14.43 31.75 -9.89
CA LYS A 334 13.62 32.44 -10.91
C LYS A 334 14.38 33.40 -11.83
N GLU A 335 15.50 33.97 -11.40
CA GLU A 335 16.30 34.85 -12.26
C GLU A 335 17.02 34.08 -13.38
N TYR A 336 17.23 32.77 -13.20
CA TYR A 336 17.86 31.85 -14.16
C TYR A 336 16.85 30.96 -14.94
N HIS A 337 15.57 31.37 -15.03
CA HIS A 337 14.52 30.63 -15.76
C HIS A 337 14.54 30.82 -17.29
N PHE A 338 15.74 30.84 -17.87
CA PHE A 338 15.96 30.91 -19.31
C PHE A 338 16.99 29.86 -19.74
N LEU A 339 16.81 29.29 -20.93
CA LEU A 339 17.77 28.35 -21.52
C LEU A 339 18.54 29.04 -22.64
N LYS A 340 19.87 28.96 -22.58
CA LYS A 340 20.78 29.48 -23.61
C LYS A 340 21.34 28.32 -24.42
N ALA A 341 21.29 28.43 -25.74
CA ALA A 341 22.01 27.54 -26.64
C ALA A 341 23.52 27.82 -26.56
N VAL A 342 24.29 26.87 -26.03
CA VAL A 342 25.75 26.95 -25.87
C VAL A 342 26.44 25.81 -26.59
N LYS A 343 27.68 26.05 -27.01
CA LYS A 343 28.51 25.02 -27.63
C LYS A 343 29.44 24.40 -26.59
N THR A 344 29.29 23.11 -26.33
CA THR A 344 30.12 22.37 -25.37
C THR A 344 31.50 22.05 -25.94
N THR A 345 32.42 21.60 -25.07
CA THR A 345 33.83 21.32 -25.39
C THR A 345 34.02 20.18 -26.39
N ASP A 346 33.07 19.24 -26.43
CA ASP A 346 32.90 18.18 -27.44
C ASP A 346 32.49 18.72 -28.84
N GLY A 347 32.06 19.97 -28.92
CA GLY A 347 31.58 20.62 -30.14
C GLY A 347 30.09 20.43 -30.43
N GLN A 348 29.34 19.73 -29.57
CA GLN A 348 27.87 19.67 -29.62
C GLN A 348 27.25 21.02 -29.23
N VAL A 349 25.95 21.20 -29.49
CA VAL A 349 25.18 22.37 -29.04
C VAL A 349 24.14 21.88 -28.04
N LYS A 350 24.21 22.36 -26.80
CA LYS A 350 23.34 21.98 -25.68
C LYS A 350 22.58 23.21 -25.16
N LEU A 351 21.55 23.00 -24.36
CA LEU A 351 20.88 24.09 -23.61
C LEU A 351 21.46 24.18 -22.21
N THR A 352 21.69 25.40 -21.70
CA THR A 352 22.17 25.64 -20.33
C THR A 352 21.32 26.68 -19.62
N TYR A 353 21.13 26.54 -18.31
CA TYR A 353 20.39 27.52 -17.51
C TYR A 353 21.07 28.89 -17.51
N SER A 354 20.29 29.96 -17.59
CA SER A 354 20.78 31.32 -17.82
C SER A 354 19.77 32.39 -17.41
N ASP A 355 20.23 33.61 -17.21
CA ASP A 355 19.34 34.77 -17.02
C ASP A 355 18.78 35.29 -18.35
N GLN A 356 17.86 36.27 -18.27
CA GLN A 356 17.25 36.89 -19.45
C GLN A 356 18.28 37.61 -20.37
N GLN A 357 19.49 37.89 -19.89
CA GLN A 357 20.57 38.49 -20.66
C GLN A 357 21.52 37.45 -21.27
N GLY A 358 21.36 36.16 -20.95
CA GLY A 358 22.22 35.08 -21.42
C GLY A 358 23.51 34.89 -20.59
N ASN A 359 23.56 35.39 -19.36
CA ASN A 359 24.59 35.01 -18.40
C ASN A 359 24.23 33.64 -17.79
N GLU A 360 25.15 32.69 -17.82
CA GLU A 360 24.84 31.28 -17.50
C GLU A 360 24.86 31.02 -15.99
N TYR A 361 23.91 30.22 -15.51
CA TYR A 361 23.72 29.85 -14.10
C TYR A 361 25.00 29.24 -13.48
N GLN A 362 25.77 28.46 -14.25
CA GLN A 362 27.05 27.89 -13.82
C GLN A 362 28.10 28.92 -13.37
N ASN A 363 27.95 30.19 -13.75
CA ASN A 363 28.84 31.28 -13.32
C ASN A 363 28.35 31.99 -12.04
N SER A 364 27.14 31.67 -11.55
CA SER A 364 26.50 32.33 -10.40
C SER A 364 27.11 31.92 -9.05
N GLN A 365 26.95 32.78 -8.04
CA GLN A 365 27.29 32.43 -6.65
C GLN A 365 26.32 31.38 -6.06
N GLU A 366 25.07 31.32 -6.55
CA GLU A 366 24.10 30.31 -6.15
C GLU A 366 24.54 28.90 -6.56
N TYR A 367 24.86 28.72 -7.84
CA TYR A 367 25.39 27.46 -8.37
C TYR A 367 26.66 27.03 -7.63
N LYS A 368 27.65 27.92 -7.45
CA LYS A 368 28.91 27.59 -6.76
C LYS A 368 28.68 27.11 -5.32
N MET A 369 27.75 27.73 -4.58
CA MET A 369 27.40 27.28 -3.23
C MET A 369 26.68 25.92 -3.23
N GLN A 370 25.87 25.60 -4.25
CA GLN A 370 25.21 24.29 -4.38
C GLN A 370 26.16 23.20 -4.89
N ALA A 371 27.09 23.52 -5.80
CA ALA A 371 28.18 22.64 -6.20
C ALA A 371 29.06 22.26 -4.99
N LEU A 372 29.41 23.23 -4.13
CA LEU A 372 30.09 22.93 -2.86
C LEU A 372 29.24 22.05 -1.92
N ARG A 373 27.91 22.25 -1.87
CA ARG A 373 26.99 21.40 -1.08
C ARG A 373 27.02 19.94 -1.54
N ILE A 374 26.92 19.69 -2.84
CA ILE A 374 26.98 18.37 -3.46
C ILE A 374 28.35 17.73 -3.24
N LEU A 375 29.42 18.44 -3.61
CA LEU A 375 30.80 17.97 -3.49
C LEU A 375 31.20 17.61 -2.04
N SER A 376 30.60 18.29 -1.05
CA SER A 376 30.80 17.99 0.38
C SER A 376 30.06 16.75 0.89
N LYS A 377 29.22 16.08 0.07
CA LYS A 377 28.76 14.70 0.36
C LYS A 377 29.90 13.69 0.19
N TYR A 378 30.79 13.94 -0.77
CA TYR A 378 31.82 13.02 -1.22
C TYR A 378 33.19 13.32 -0.57
N GLY A 379 33.60 14.58 -0.56
CA GLY A 379 34.89 15.00 0.02
C GLY A 379 34.80 15.36 1.50
N GLU A 380 35.45 14.56 2.36
CA GLU A 380 35.63 14.85 3.79
C GLU A 380 36.25 16.23 4.03
N ASP A 381 35.82 16.90 5.12
CA ASP A 381 36.28 18.22 5.58
C ASP A 381 36.18 19.40 4.57
N LEU A 382 35.76 19.21 3.32
CA LEU A 382 35.67 20.29 2.31
C LEU A 382 34.79 21.47 2.75
N ARG A 383 33.58 21.17 3.24
CA ARG A 383 32.63 22.18 3.74
C ARG A 383 33.25 23.02 4.86
N LYS A 384 33.94 22.36 5.79
CA LYS A 384 34.60 22.97 6.94
C LYS A 384 35.79 23.83 6.50
N SER A 385 36.64 23.32 5.61
CA SER A 385 37.75 24.07 5.00
C SER A 385 37.29 25.39 4.37
N TYR A 386 36.14 25.42 3.69
CA TYR A 386 35.54 26.66 3.21
C TYR A 386 35.14 27.62 4.35
N TYR A 387 34.43 27.14 5.37
CA TYR A 387 33.98 28.00 6.48
C TYR A 387 35.13 28.51 7.34
N ASP A 388 36.12 27.67 7.65
CA ASP A 388 37.33 28.05 8.40
C ASP A 388 38.11 29.14 7.64
N GLY A 389 38.36 28.93 6.33
CA GLY A 389 39.01 29.91 5.47
C GLY A 389 38.21 31.21 5.29
N LYS A 390 36.87 31.12 5.31
CA LYS A 390 35.99 32.30 5.29
C LYS A 390 36.03 33.06 6.62
N GLU A 391 36.06 32.38 7.77
CA GLU A 391 36.18 33.01 9.08
C GLU A 391 37.50 33.80 9.20
N ASP A 392 38.60 33.25 8.67
CA ASP A 392 39.89 33.94 8.60
C ASP A 392 39.89 35.11 7.60
N LEU A 393 39.10 35.05 6.53
CA LEU A 393 38.89 36.18 5.62
C LEU A 393 38.04 37.29 6.28
N ASP A 394 37.00 36.93 7.04
CA ASP A 394 36.18 37.85 7.82
C ASP A 394 37.04 38.60 8.87
N LYS A 395 37.88 37.88 9.63
CA LYS A 395 38.86 38.48 10.56
C LYS A 395 39.80 39.46 9.86
N GLN A 396 40.36 39.07 8.70
CA GLN A 396 41.28 39.92 7.95
C GLN A 396 40.63 41.20 7.41
N LYS A 397 39.37 41.12 6.97
CA LYS A 397 38.57 42.29 6.55
C LYS A 397 38.43 43.27 7.70
N ASP A 398 38.00 42.79 8.86
CA ASP A 398 37.69 43.64 10.02
C ASP A 398 38.94 44.28 10.63
N ILE A 399 40.06 43.55 10.75
CA ILE A 399 41.35 44.13 11.17
C ILE A 399 41.76 45.26 10.23
N LYS A 400 41.80 44.99 8.93
CA LYS A 400 42.28 45.95 7.93
C LYS A 400 41.39 47.18 7.81
N TYR A 401 40.07 47.02 7.92
CA TYR A 401 39.14 48.15 7.92
C TYR A 401 39.38 49.05 9.14
N ASN A 402 39.46 48.48 10.35
CA ASN A 402 39.64 49.24 11.58
C ASN A 402 41.00 49.97 11.66
N ASP A 403 42.09 49.36 11.20
CA ASP A 403 43.43 50.00 11.18
C ASP A 403 43.46 51.27 10.30
N VAL A 404 42.83 51.21 9.12
CA VAL A 404 42.76 52.37 8.21
C VAL A 404 41.75 53.39 8.70
N LEU A 405 40.59 52.96 9.22
CA LEU A 405 39.57 53.85 9.78
C LEU A 405 40.09 54.65 10.99
N LYS A 406 40.89 54.02 11.85
CA LYS A 406 41.60 54.69 12.94
C LYS A 406 42.52 55.79 12.40
N SER A 407 43.30 55.48 11.36
CA SER A 407 44.20 56.44 10.72
C SER A 407 43.46 57.63 10.11
N LEU A 408 42.27 57.41 9.52
CA LEU A 408 41.39 58.47 9.02
C LEU A 408 40.85 59.36 10.16
N ARG A 409 40.48 58.77 11.31
CA ARG A 409 40.00 59.52 12.48
C ARG A 409 41.10 60.39 13.10
N GLU A 410 42.31 59.85 13.25
CA GLU A 410 43.47 60.61 13.75
C GLU A 410 43.79 61.81 12.84
N GLN A 411 43.58 61.69 11.52
CA GLN A 411 43.69 62.81 10.58
C GLN A 411 42.55 63.83 10.73
N GLU A 412 41.31 63.41 10.94
CA GLU A 412 40.17 64.32 11.18
C GLU A 412 40.39 65.13 12.47
N GLU A 413 40.76 64.46 13.56
CA GLU A 413 41.04 65.07 14.86
C GLU A 413 42.21 66.06 14.76
N THR A 414 43.28 65.70 14.04
CA THR A 414 44.42 66.61 13.78
C THR A 414 43.99 67.85 13.00
N GLN A 415 43.26 67.70 11.89
CA GLN A 415 42.78 68.83 11.08
C GLN A 415 41.86 69.78 11.87
N ARG A 416 41.02 69.21 12.76
CA ARG A 416 40.13 69.98 13.64
C ARG A 416 40.90 70.66 14.77
N HIS A 417 41.95 70.05 15.31
CA HIS A 417 42.83 70.65 16.29
C HIS A 417 43.65 71.82 15.70
N ASP A 418 44.22 71.64 14.51
CA ASP A 418 44.94 72.71 13.80
C ASP A 418 44.02 73.90 13.47
N ALA A 419 42.79 73.65 13.04
CA ALA A 419 41.80 74.70 12.82
C ALA A 419 41.46 75.45 14.12
N TYR A 420 41.33 74.72 15.24
CA TYR A 420 41.08 75.32 16.56
C TYR A 420 42.24 76.18 17.05
N GLU A 421 43.49 75.71 16.93
CA GLU A 421 44.67 76.48 17.34
C GLU A 421 44.91 77.70 16.42
N GLN A 422 44.64 77.60 15.11
CA GLN A 422 44.65 78.76 14.21
C GLN A 422 43.62 79.82 14.63
N TYR A 423 42.39 79.41 14.95
CA TYR A 423 41.35 80.30 15.45
C TYR A 423 41.74 80.96 16.78
N LYS A 424 42.24 80.17 17.73
CA LYS A 424 42.73 80.62 19.06
C LYS A 424 43.92 81.58 18.98
N ARG A 425 44.77 81.49 17.94
CA ARG A 425 45.83 82.46 17.64
C ARG A 425 45.36 83.68 16.85
N GLY A 426 44.08 83.74 16.45
CA GLY A 426 43.49 84.83 15.66
C GLY A 426 43.86 84.81 14.17
N GLU A 427 44.35 83.68 13.66
CA GLU A 427 44.81 83.52 12.27
C GLU A 427 43.64 83.32 11.29
N ILE A 428 42.47 82.90 11.79
CA ILE A 428 41.22 82.70 11.04
C ILE A 428 40.00 83.17 11.84
N SER A 429 38.89 83.49 11.16
CA SER A 429 37.62 83.83 11.82
C SER A 429 36.88 82.60 12.34
N TYR A 430 35.86 82.81 13.18
CA TYR A 430 35.03 81.73 13.73
C TYR A 430 34.25 80.97 12.64
N GLU A 431 33.74 81.68 11.64
CA GLU A 431 33.04 81.09 10.49
C GLU A 431 34.01 80.19 9.70
N LYS A 432 35.25 80.66 9.48
CA LYS A 432 36.28 79.90 8.77
C LYS A 432 36.78 78.68 9.57
N PHE A 433 36.76 78.77 10.91
CA PHE A 433 37.01 77.63 11.79
C PHE A 433 35.91 76.56 11.64
N VAL A 434 34.63 76.95 11.74
CA VAL A 434 33.49 76.03 11.56
C VAL A 434 33.49 75.41 10.15
N GLU A 435 33.79 76.19 9.11
CA GLU A 435 33.94 75.71 7.73
C GLU A 435 35.04 74.64 7.63
N LYS A 436 36.22 74.87 8.23
CA LYS A 436 37.32 73.89 8.25
C LYS A 436 36.95 72.61 9.01
N CYS A 437 36.31 72.71 10.18
CA CYS A 437 35.89 71.53 10.94
C CYS A 437 34.84 70.71 10.18
N ASN A 438 33.82 71.36 9.62
CA ASN A 438 32.80 70.69 8.81
C ASN A 438 33.40 70.04 7.56
N SER A 439 34.40 70.67 6.93
CA SER A 439 35.14 70.10 5.79
C SER A 439 35.93 68.85 6.21
N ALA A 440 36.61 68.87 7.35
CA ALA A 440 37.35 67.71 7.86
C ALA A 440 36.43 66.51 8.11
N SER A 441 35.32 66.70 8.84
CA SER A 441 34.35 65.62 9.12
C SER A 441 33.63 65.13 7.85
N THR A 442 33.36 66.02 6.88
CA THR A 442 32.79 65.64 5.57
C THR A 442 33.78 64.80 4.75
N ASN A 443 35.08 65.15 4.77
CA ASN A 443 36.12 64.37 4.11
C ASN A 443 36.29 63.00 4.77
N TYR A 444 36.33 62.93 6.11
CA TYR A 444 36.35 61.66 6.85
C TYR A 444 35.19 60.76 6.43
N HIS A 445 33.96 61.26 6.42
CA HIS A 445 32.79 60.44 6.11
C HIS A 445 32.75 59.98 4.63
N ASN A 446 33.26 60.79 3.70
CA ASN A 446 33.40 60.40 2.29
C ASN A 446 34.49 59.33 2.09
N GLU A 447 35.64 59.44 2.76
CA GLU A 447 36.71 58.45 2.66
C GLU A 447 36.40 57.16 3.43
N ASP A 448 35.71 57.23 4.57
CA ASP A 448 35.15 56.07 5.29
C ASP A 448 34.20 55.27 4.40
N LYS A 449 33.26 55.95 3.73
CA LYS A 449 32.35 55.29 2.76
C LYS A 449 33.09 54.70 1.55
N ARG A 450 34.15 55.35 1.05
CA ARG A 450 35.01 54.81 -0.03
C ARG A 450 35.79 53.59 0.43
N LEU A 451 36.39 53.65 1.63
CA LEU A 451 37.13 52.56 2.26
C LEU A 451 36.23 51.36 2.52
N TYR A 452 35.03 51.57 3.05
CA TYR A 452 34.04 50.53 3.28
C TYR A 452 33.69 49.80 1.98
N ASN A 453 33.28 50.53 0.95
CA ASN A 453 32.96 49.97 -0.36
C ASN A 453 34.15 49.18 -0.94
N ALA A 454 35.33 49.81 -1.07
CA ALA A 454 36.50 49.16 -1.67
C ALA A 454 37.02 47.96 -0.85
N THR A 455 36.78 47.95 0.47
CA THR A 455 37.08 46.79 1.33
C THR A 455 36.06 45.68 1.12
N GLN A 456 34.78 46.01 0.98
CA GLN A 456 33.70 45.06 0.74
C GLN A 456 33.77 44.45 -0.67
N ASP A 457 34.10 45.24 -1.70
CA ASP A 457 34.34 44.77 -3.07
C ASP A 457 35.49 43.75 -3.09
N LYS A 458 36.64 44.10 -2.48
CA LYS A 458 37.80 43.20 -2.40
C LYS A 458 37.54 41.97 -1.52
N TYR A 459 36.78 42.11 -0.43
CA TYR A 459 36.37 40.97 0.39
C TYR A 459 35.50 40.00 -0.42
N THR A 460 34.53 40.52 -1.19
CA THR A 460 33.65 39.70 -2.04
C THR A 460 34.48 38.97 -3.09
N GLN A 461 35.38 39.67 -3.78
CA GLN A 461 36.33 39.02 -4.70
C GLN A 461 37.12 37.90 -4.01
N LEU A 462 37.70 38.14 -2.82
CA LEU A 462 38.51 37.15 -2.09
C LEU A 462 37.68 35.95 -1.56
N LYS A 463 36.41 36.16 -1.21
CA LYS A 463 35.47 35.10 -0.81
C LYS A 463 35.14 34.19 -1.99
N ASP A 464 34.96 34.78 -3.16
CA ASP A 464 34.61 34.06 -4.38
C ASP A 464 35.84 33.33 -4.93
N ASP A 465 37.01 33.97 -4.90
CA ASP A 465 38.34 33.38 -5.10
C ASP A 465 38.61 32.18 -4.17
N LEU A 466 38.08 32.20 -2.94
CA LEU A 466 38.22 31.10 -1.98
C LEU A 466 37.27 29.95 -2.34
N LEU A 467 36.01 30.25 -2.63
CA LEU A 467 35.00 29.28 -3.03
C LEU A 467 35.44 28.49 -4.26
N ASP A 468 35.92 29.18 -5.30
CA ASP A 468 36.42 28.56 -6.52
C ASP A 468 37.66 27.67 -6.25
N LYS A 469 38.55 28.08 -5.35
CA LYS A 469 39.72 27.25 -4.96
C LYS A 469 39.30 26.00 -4.19
N THR A 470 38.34 26.09 -3.26
CA THR A 470 37.84 24.92 -2.53
C THR A 470 37.11 23.94 -3.45
N ILE A 471 36.28 24.44 -4.38
CA ILE A 471 35.58 23.58 -5.36
C ILE A 471 36.60 22.86 -6.26
N ASN A 472 37.53 23.59 -6.90
CA ASN A 472 38.53 22.99 -7.79
C ASN A 472 39.44 21.99 -7.06
N ALA A 473 39.83 22.26 -5.81
CA ALA A 473 40.60 21.32 -5.00
C ALA A 473 39.78 20.07 -4.64
N GLY A 474 38.52 20.23 -4.24
CA GLY A 474 37.63 19.14 -3.88
C GLY A 474 37.23 18.24 -5.06
N LEU A 475 36.95 18.82 -6.23
CA LEU A 475 36.67 18.07 -7.47
C LEU A 475 37.84 17.14 -7.79
N LYS A 476 39.08 17.68 -7.75
CA LYS A 476 40.29 16.88 -7.94
C LYS A 476 40.46 15.81 -6.86
N GLN A 477 40.27 16.17 -5.59
CA GLN A 477 40.42 15.24 -4.46
C GLN A 477 39.47 14.05 -4.60
N VAL A 478 38.16 14.30 -4.76
CA VAL A 478 37.13 13.24 -4.88
C VAL A 478 37.41 12.34 -6.09
N LYS A 479 37.78 12.92 -7.24
CA LYS A 479 38.14 12.16 -8.44
C LYS A 479 39.40 11.30 -8.24
N GLU A 480 40.40 11.78 -7.49
CA GLU A 480 41.63 11.05 -7.18
C GLU A 480 41.47 10.01 -6.05
N THR A 481 40.54 10.18 -5.10
CA THR A 481 40.38 9.28 -3.93
C THR A 481 39.20 8.33 -4.00
N GLN A 482 38.14 8.67 -4.73
CA GLN A 482 36.89 7.89 -4.82
C GLN A 482 36.50 7.53 -6.26
N ASN A 483 37.25 8.00 -7.28
CA ASN A 483 36.96 7.80 -8.70
C ASN A 483 35.60 8.39 -9.18
N ILE A 484 34.95 9.23 -8.38
CA ILE A 484 33.67 9.87 -8.72
C ILE A 484 33.93 11.17 -9.51
N ASP A 485 33.28 11.32 -10.65
CA ASP A 485 33.45 12.49 -11.53
C ASP A 485 32.37 13.56 -11.27
N VAL A 486 32.43 14.19 -10.09
CA VAL A 486 31.45 15.21 -9.67
C VAL A 486 31.42 16.42 -10.61
N GLU A 487 32.49 16.68 -11.36
CA GLU A 487 32.53 17.72 -12.41
C GLU A 487 31.56 17.37 -13.55
N LYS A 488 31.64 16.14 -14.07
CA LYS A 488 30.73 15.60 -15.09
C LYS A 488 29.28 15.51 -14.58
N MET A 489 29.07 15.10 -13.33
CA MET A 489 27.73 15.09 -12.71
C MET A 489 27.09 16.47 -12.69
N LEU A 490 27.85 17.51 -12.28
CA LEU A 490 27.36 18.88 -12.24
C LEU A 490 27.16 19.46 -13.64
N GLU A 491 27.99 19.10 -14.62
CA GLU A 491 27.79 19.46 -16.02
C GLU A 491 26.46 18.91 -16.55
N GLU A 492 26.20 17.62 -16.33
CA GLU A 492 24.97 16.94 -16.79
C GLU A 492 23.71 17.46 -16.09
N MET A 493 23.82 18.03 -14.87
CA MET A 493 22.72 18.70 -14.18
C MET A 493 22.41 20.13 -14.67
N VAL A 494 23.25 20.71 -15.54
CA VAL A 494 23.10 22.09 -16.02
C VAL A 494 23.05 22.20 -17.56
N ASN A 495 23.72 21.30 -18.28
CA ASN A 495 23.83 21.30 -19.74
C ASN A 495 22.97 20.18 -20.37
N ILE A 496 21.72 20.53 -20.68
CA ILE A 496 20.68 19.66 -21.24
C ILE A 496 20.99 19.26 -22.68
N ASP A 497 20.94 17.97 -22.99
CA ASP A 497 20.93 17.43 -24.35
C ASP A 497 19.60 17.82 -25.06
N PRO A 498 19.63 18.46 -26.25
CA PRO A 498 18.42 18.89 -26.94
C PRO A 498 17.46 17.77 -27.38
N ASN A 499 17.93 16.51 -27.44
CA ASN A 499 17.09 15.36 -27.75
C ASN A 499 16.18 14.98 -26.58
N LEU A 500 16.58 15.30 -25.33
CA LEU A 500 15.80 15.12 -24.10
C LEU A 500 14.68 16.18 -23.94
N ILE A 501 14.29 16.84 -25.04
CA ILE A 501 13.22 17.83 -25.08
C ILE A 501 12.00 17.21 -25.77
N ARG A 502 10.96 16.91 -24.98
CA ARG A 502 9.71 16.33 -25.47
C ARG A 502 8.93 17.41 -26.23
N GLY A 503 8.88 17.33 -27.57
CA GLY A 503 8.21 18.33 -28.40
C GLY A 503 8.69 18.36 -29.85
N ALA A 504 8.64 19.54 -30.47
CA ALA A 504 9.13 19.76 -31.83
C ALA A 504 10.66 20.00 -31.83
N HIS A 505 11.37 19.49 -32.84
CA HIS A 505 12.82 19.65 -32.95
C HIS A 505 13.25 21.13 -32.87
N ILE A 506 13.97 21.48 -31.80
CA ILE A 506 14.40 22.86 -31.55
C ILE A 506 15.66 23.16 -32.38
N ASN A 507 15.53 24.09 -33.33
CA ASN A 507 16.67 24.62 -34.06
C ASN A 507 17.52 25.54 -33.16
N LEU A 508 18.66 25.01 -32.69
CA LEU A 508 19.58 25.70 -31.80
C LEU A 508 20.63 26.51 -32.57
N GLN A 509 20.44 27.83 -32.57
CA GLN A 509 21.49 28.79 -32.92
C GLN A 509 22.26 29.18 -31.65
N GLU A 510 23.58 29.02 -31.67
CA GLU A 510 24.49 29.41 -30.58
C GLU A 510 24.24 30.85 -30.11
N GLY A 511 24.11 31.05 -28.81
CA GLY A 511 23.78 32.32 -28.17
C GLY A 511 22.29 32.70 -28.14
N LYS A 512 21.39 31.91 -28.75
CA LYS A 512 19.94 32.12 -28.62
C LYS A 512 19.48 31.78 -27.20
N VAL A 513 18.58 32.60 -26.65
CA VAL A 513 17.97 32.43 -25.33
C VAL A 513 16.47 32.15 -25.49
N PHE A 514 15.96 31.18 -24.73
CA PHE A 514 14.56 30.75 -24.64
C PHE A 514 14.07 30.96 -23.21
N SER A 515 12.78 31.21 -22.98
CA SER A 515 12.22 31.32 -21.61
C SER A 515 11.58 30.02 -21.16
N ILE A 516 11.80 29.61 -19.92
CA ILE A 516 11.13 28.47 -19.29
C ILE A 516 9.86 28.94 -18.57
N LYS A 517 8.83 28.10 -18.47
CA LYS A 517 7.69 28.29 -17.56
C LYS A 517 7.35 27.00 -16.84
N ALA A 518 7.18 27.09 -15.53
CA ALA A 518 6.40 26.12 -14.74
C ALA A 518 4.91 26.34 -15.06
N LEU A 519 4.17 25.28 -15.37
CA LEU A 519 2.75 25.36 -15.72
C LEU A 519 1.83 24.45 -14.88
N GLY A 520 2.38 23.45 -14.17
CA GLY A 520 1.59 22.55 -13.34
C GLY A 520 1.03 23.21 -12.08
N HIS A 521 0.03 22.56 -11.47
CA HIS A 521 -0.75 23.15 -10.38
C HIS A 521 -0.34 22.71 -8.96
N GLY A 522 0.23 21.51 -8.80
CA GLY A 522 0.81 21.02 -7.54
C GLY A 522 2.22 21.53 -7.22
N ASP A 523 2.84 20.97 -6.18
CA ASP A 523 4.19 21.33 -5.72
C ASP A 523 5.31 20.92 -6.71
N MET A 524 5.01 20.03 -7.67
CA MET A 524 5.92 19.65 -8.78
C MET A 524 5.19 19.64 -10.12
N GLY A 525 5.88 20.07 -11.18
CA GLY A 525 5.30 20.20 -12.53
C GLY A 525 6.37 20.31 -13.64
N ALA A 526 5.92 20.38 -14.89
CA ALA A 526 6.78 20.40 -16.06
C ALA A 526 7.40 21.78 -16.36
N LEU A 527 8.61 21.76 -16.94
CA LEU A 527 9.32 22.94 -17.41
C LEU A 527 9.15 23.10 -18.93
N SER A 528 8.12 23.85 -19.33
CA SER A 528 7.82 24.16 -20.73
C SER A 528 8.75 25.24 -21.29
N ILE A 529 9.35 24.99 -22.46
CA ILE A 529 10.29 25.88 -23.15
C ILE A 529 9.55 26.73 -24.19
N TYR A 530 9.85 28.04 -24.22
CA TYR A 530 9.22 29.00 -25.13
C TYR A 530 10.21 29.85 -25.95
N ASP A 531 9.87 30.06 -27.22
CA ASP A 531 10.40 31.15 -28.06
C ASP A 531 9.35 32.28 -28.13
N GLY A 532 9.51 33.28 -27.26
CA GLY A 532 8.51 34.31 -27.02
C GLY A 532 7.19 33.73 -26.47
N ASN A 533 6.18 33.65 -27.33
CA ASN A 533 4.86 33.10 -26.98
C ASN A 533 4.64 31.66 -27.48
N THR A 534 5.54 31.12 -28.31
CA THR A 534 5.40 29.78 -28.90
C THR A 534 6.06 28.74 -27.99
N LYS A 535 5.29 27.77 -27.48
CA LYS A 535 5.84 26.57 -26.80
C LYS A 535 6.58 25.74 -27.84
N LEU A 536 7.77 25.24 -27.48
CA LEU A 536 8.60 24.39 -28.35
C LEU A 536 8.58 22.92 -27.91
N GLY A 537 8.51 22.69 -26.61
CA GLY A 537 8.53 21.40 -25.94
C GLY A 537 8.78 21.55 -24.45
N GLU A 538 9.04 20.44 -23.78
CA GLU A 538 9.32 20.33 -22.34
C GLU A 538 10.68 19.70 -22.07
N LEU A 539 11.30 20.06 -20.94
CA LEU A 539 12.45 19.32 -20.42
C LEU A 539 12.01 17.96 -19.85
N SER A 540 12.84 16.93 -20.02
CA SER A 540 12.58 15.58 -19.49
C SER A 540 12.37 15.56 -17.98
N SER A 541 11.25 14.98 -17.54
CA SER A 541 11.03 14.49 -16.18
C SER A 541 11.39 13.00 -16.02
N GLU A 542 11.77 12.34 -17.11
CA GLU A 542 12.13 10.93 -17.17
C GLU A 542 13.64 10.74 -16.91
N SER A 543 14.00 9.69 -16.18
CA SER A 543 15.39 9.28 -15.96
C SER A 543 15.59 7.76 -16.01
N GLY A 544 16.79 7.31 -16.37
CA GLY A 544 17.17 5.90 -16.43
C GLY A 544 18.63 5.68 -16.08
N PHE A 545 18.90 4.75 -15.16
CA PHE A 545 20.24 4.42 -14.68
C PHE A 545 20.34 2.96 -14.22
N PHE A 546 21.55 2.41 -14.16
CA PHE A 546 21.82 1.12 -13.53
C PHE A 546 22.36 1.33 -12.12
N LYS A 547 22.01 0.44 -11.18
CA LYS A 547 22.68 0.31 -9.88
C LYS A 547 23.20 -1.11 -9.64
N GLN A 548 24.30 -1.21 -8.91
CA GLN A 548 24.90 -2.48 -8.47
C GLN A 548 25.33 -2.35 -7.00
N VAL A 549 24.81 -3.24 -6.14
CA VAL A 549 25.09 -3.26 -4.70
C VAL A 549 26.37 -4.05 -4.42
N GLU A 550 27.17 -3.61 -3.46
CA GLU A 550 28.34 -4.36 -2.98
C GLU A 550 27.96 -5.80 -2.56
N GLY A 551 28.69 -6.76 -3.12
CA GLY A 551 28.49 -8.19 -2.84
C GLY A 551 27.37 -8.86 -3.64
N GLN A 552 26.63 -8.14 -4.49
CA GLN A 552 25.67 -8.72 -5.43
C GLN A 552 26.29 -8.87 -6.84
N THR A 553 25.99 -9.99 -7.51
CA THR A 553 26.47 -10.27 -8.87
C THR A 553 25.68 -9.47 -9.90
N LYS A 554 24.36 -9.41 -9.70
CA LYS A 554 23.39 -8.68 -10.53
C LYS A 554 23.55 -7.16 -10.46
N GLU A 555 23.08 -6.53 -11.53
CA GLU A 555 22.83 -5.10 -11.66
C GLU A 555 21.37 -4.89 -12.04
N THR A 556 20.76 -3.82 -11.54
CA THR A 556 19.34 -3.51 -11.77
C THR A 556 19.25 -2.21 -12.55
N PHE A 557 18.56 -2.25 -13.70
CA PHE A 557 18.15 -1.04 -14.41
C PHE A 557 16.93 -0.43 -13.71
N VAL A 558 16.96 0.88 -13.49
CA VAL A 558 15.89 1.67 -12.89
C VAL A 558 15.46 2.73 -13.90
N PHE A 559 14.16 2.79 -14.21
CA PHE A 559 13.55 3.86 -15.01
C PHE A 559 12.48 4.57 -14.18
N GLU A 560 12.56 5.90 -14.08
CA GLU A 560 11.70 6.75 -13.24
C GLU A 560 11.10 7.90 -14.06
N ASP A 561 9.92 8.37 -13.66
CA ASP A 561 9.40 9.68 -14.07
C ASP A 561 8.79 10.39 -12.85
N ILE A 562 9.45 11.47 -12.43
CA ILE A 562 9.08 12.23 -11.22
C ILE A 562 7.71 12.92 -11.32
N LEU A 563 7.20 13.21 -12.52
CA LEU A 563 5.86 13.80 -12.68
C LEU A 563 4.76 12.75 -12.53
N HIS A 564 4.99 11.53 -13.03
CA HIS A 564 4.16 10.37 -12.73
C HIS A 564 4.27 9.95 -11.25
N ASN A 565 5.40 10.26 -10.58
CA ASN A 565 5.77 9.73 -9.26
C ASN A 565 5.67 8.20 -9.23
N LEU A 566 6.35 7.55 -10.18
CA LEU A 566 6.47 6.11 -10.34
C LEU A 566 7.91 5.76 -10.76
N ASN A 567 8.33 4.54 -10.45
CA ASN A 567 9.52 3.93 -11.03
C ASN A 567 9.26 2.46 -11.39
N THR A 568 10.14 1.93 -12.24
CA THR A 568 10.14 0.54 -12.71
C THR A 568 11.58 0.03 -12.64
N GLN A 569 11.75 -1.26 -12.29
CA GLN A 569 13.06 -1.85 -12.03
C GLN A 569 13.17 -3.21 -12.71
N TYR A 570 14.30 -3.45 -13.39
CA TYR A 570 14.52 -4.64 -14.21
C TYR A 570 15.90 -5.25 -13.91
N ASP A 571 15.91 -6.52 -13.53
CA ASP A 571 17.13 -7.28 -13.21
C ASP A 571 17.92 -7.60 -14.49
N GLY A 572 19.18 -7.13 -14.57
CA GLY A 572 20.09 -7.39 -15.69
C GLY A 572 19.91 -6.49 -16.92
N GLY A 573 18.98 -5.54 -16.89
CA GLY A 573 18.62 -4.66 -18.00
C GLY A 573 17.16 -4.81 -18.43
N ALA A 574 16.76 -4.13 -19.50
CA ALA A 574 15.40 -4.19 -20.04
C ALA A 574 15.42 -4.22 -21.58
N TYR A 575 14.32 -4.68 -22.20
CA TYR A 575 14.11 -4.57 -23.63
C TYR A 575 13.16 -3.41 -23.96
N MET A 576 13.35 -2.78 -25.12
CA MET A 576 12.56 -1.63 -25.56
C MET A 576 12.24 -1.73 -27.06
N ALA A 577 11.01 -1.39 -27.44
CA ALA A 577 10.56 -1.41 -28.83
C ALA A 577 10.06 -0.04 -29.30
N ILE A 578 10.19 0.21 -30.61
CA ILE A 578 9.71 1.43 -31.27
C ILE A 578 8.56 1.09 -32.20
N THR A 579 7.39 1.68 -31.98
CA THR A 579 6.24 1.59 -32.90
C THR A 579 5.98 2.92 -33.60
N LYS A 580 5.12 2.90 -34.62
CA LYS A 580 4.74 4.10 -35.38
C LYS A 580 3.24 4.09 -35.70
N GLU A 581 2.49 4.85 -34.94
CA GLU A 581 1.02 4.83 -34.93
C GLU A 581 0.48 6.22 -35.32
N ASN A 582 -0.45 6.24 -36.28
CA ASN A 582 -1.00 7.48 -36.85
C ASN A 582 0.05 8.50 -37.37
N GLY A 583 1.30 8.07 -37.57
CA GLY A 583 2.43 8.90 -37.99
C GLY A 583 3.34 9.39 -36.84
N HIS A 584 2.94 9.17 -35.59
CA HIS A 584 3.75 9.44 -34.40
C HIS A 584 4.56 8.20 -34.00
N TYR A 585 5.72 8.39 -33.39
CA TYR A 585 6.51 7.28 -32.84
C TYR A 585 6.21 7.12 -31.35
N LYS A 586 6.21 5.87 -30.87
CA LYS A 586 6.17 5.52 -29.45
C LYS A 586 7.42 4.70 -29.13
N ALA A 587 8.00 4.89 -27.94
CA ALA A 587 8.95 3.95 -27.35
C ALA A 587 8.30 3.32 -26.12
N SER A 588 8.45 2.01 -25.99
CA SER A 588 7.87 1.23 -24.90
C SER A 588 8.91 0.28 -24.35
N LEU A 589 9.08 0.25 -23.03
CA LEU A 589 9.72 -0.88 -22.36
C LEU A 589 8.77 -2.08 -22.54
N ILE A 590 9.28 -3.19 -23.08
CA ILE A 590 8.49 -4.38 -23.38
C ILE A 590 8.85 -5.51 -22.43
N ASP A 591 7.85 -6.34 -22.13
CA ASP A 591 8.01 -7.48 -21.23
C ASP A 591 7.91 -8.79 -22.00
N GLY A 592 8.77 -9.74 -21.65
CA GLY A 592 8.88 -11.04 -22.32
C GLY A 592 9.12 -10.97 -23.84
N ARG A 593 8.60 -11.98 -24.55
CA ARG A 593 8.58 -12.12 -26.01
C ARG A 593 7.13 -12.16 -26.49
N THR A 594 6.93 -12.27 -27.80
CA THR A 594 5.60 -12.35 -28.41
C THR A 594 4.75 -13.45 -27.76
N VAL A 595 3.63 -13.04 -27.15
CA VAL A 595 2.51 -13.88 -26.75
C VAL A 595 1.68 -14.14 -28.00
N GLU A 596 1.34 -15.40 -28.31
CA GLU A 596 0.56 -15.75 -29.51
C GLU A 596 -0.93 -15.33 -29.41
N ARG A 597 -1.46 -15.33 -28.18
CA ARG A 597 -2.78 -14.86 -27.73
C ARG A 597 -2.87 -15.01 -26.21
N ASP A 598 -3.82 -14.34 -25.56
CA ASP A 598 -4.12 -14.50 -24.14
C ASP A 598 -5.63 -14.34 -23.85
N GLU A 599 -6.01 -14.06 -22.61
CA GLU A 599 -7.40 -13.78 -22.20
C GLU A 599 -7.92 -12.38 -22.63
N TYR A 600 -7.02 -11.51 -23.12
CA TYR A 600 -7.30 -10.12 -23.48
C TYR A 600 -7.30 -9.88 -25.00
N PHE A 601 -6.55 -10.68 -25.77
CA PHE A 601 -6.25 -10.48 -27.18
C PHE A 601 -6.16 -11.81 -27.98
N ASP A 602 -6.99 -11.94 -29.01
CA ASP A 602 -7.03 -13.08 -29.97
C ASP A 602 -5.87 -13.08 -31.00
N GLU A 603 -4.86 -12.20 -30.89
CA GLU A 603 -3.78 -12.07 -31.88
C GLU A 603 -2.39 -11.91 -31.22
N ALA A 604 -1.35 -12.28 -31.98
CA ALA A 604 0.02 -12.30 -31.49
C ALA A 604 0.59 -10.88 -31.26
N HIS A 605 1.14 -10.65 -30.07
CA HIS A 605 1.54 -9.33 -29.57
C HIS A 605 2.64 -9.37 -28.51
N LEU A 606 3.20 -8.21 -28.17
CA LEU A 606 4.01 -7.96 -26.98
C LEU A 606 3.20 -7.15 -25.96
N HIS A 607 3.42 -7.40 -24.67
CA HIS A 607 3.01 -6.46 -23.62
C HIS A 607 4.06 -5.35 -23.46
N GLU A 608 3.61 -4.19 -22.98
CA GLU A 608 4.46 -3.07 -22.58
C GLU A 608 4.29 -2.72 -21.11
N ASN A 609 5.26 -2.00 -20.54
CA ASN A 609 5.08 -1.37 -19.24
C ASN A 609 4.13 -0.16 -19.35
N GLU A 610 2.85 -0.40 -19.10
CA GLU A 610 1.80 0.62 -19.22
C GLU A 610 1.88 1.73 -18.17
N LEU A 611 2.66 1.52 -17.10
CA LEU A 611 2.81 2.48 -16.00
C LEU A 611 3.80 3.60 -16.34
N LEU A 612 4.78 3.35 -17.23
CA LEU A 612 5.82 4.29 -17.63
C LEU A 612 6.27 4.07 -19.09
N HIS A 613 5.95 5.04 -19.95
CA HIS A 613 6.34 5.04 -21.37
C HIS A 613 7.53 5.99 -21.63
N PRO A 614 8.70 5.49 -22.06
CA PRO A 614 9.83 6.34 -22.44
C PRO A 614 9.55 7.32 -23.59
N SER A 615 10.12 8.52 -23.50
CA SER A 615 10.25 9.43 -24.63
C SER A 615 11.17 8.85 -25.70
N THR A 616 10.79 8.97 -26.98
CA THR A 616 11.70 8.67 -28.10
C THR A 616 12.92 9.62 -28.15
N GLY A 617 12.95 10.67 -27.32
CA GLY A 617 14.05 11.62 -27.20
C GLY A 617 15.35 11.06 -26.62
N HIS A 618 15.30 9.90 -25.94
CA HIS A 618 16.52 9.19 -25.48
C HIS A 618 17.30 8.52 -26.65
N ILE A 619 16.77 8.58 -27.89
CA ILE A 619 17.30 7.88 -29.07
C ILE A 619 17.89 8.90 -30.06
N GLN A 620 19.14 8.67 -30.48
CA GLN A 620 19.95 9.56 -31.31
C GLN A 620 20.15 9.03 -32.75
N LYS A 621 19.21 8.22 -33.25
CA LYS A 621 19.24 7.54 -34.55
C LYS A 621 17.91 7.68 -35.30
N ASP A 622 17.90 7.29 -36.57
CA ASP A 622 16.69 7.28 -37.40
C ASP A 622 15.68 6.24 -36.91
N LEU A 623 14.57 6.69 -36.34
CA LEU A 623 13.52 5.85 -35.76
C LEU A 623 12.87 4.91 -36.78
N ASP A 624 12.80 5.29 -38.07
CA ASP A 624 12.26 4.41 -39.12
C ASP A 624 13.13 3.15 -39.35
N SER A 625 14.42 3.19 -38.96
CA SER A 625 15.30 2.02 -38.98
C SER A 625 15.17 1.09 -37.76
N LEU A 626 14.56 1.60 -36.67
CA LEU A 626 14.44 0.93 -35.37
C LEU A 626 13.02 0.39 -35.09
N LEU A 627 12.12 0.47 -36.07
CA LEU A 627 10.75 -0.01 -35.92
C LEU A 627 10.69 -1.52 -35.64
N LEU A 628 9.81 -1.88 -34.70
CA LEU A 628 9.43 -3.25 -34.37
C LEU A 628 8.97 -4.03 -35.61
N ARG A 629 9.31 -5.31 -35.69
CA ARG A 629 9.03 -6.20 -36.83
C ARG A 629 8.19 -7.40 -36.43
N GLY A 630 7.32 -7.84 -37.34
CA GLY A 630 6.61 -9.14 -37.25
C GLY A 630 5.46 -9.21 -36.24
N THR A 631 5.48 -8.39 -35.19
CA THR A 631 4.47 -8.35 -34.11
C THR A 631 3.95 -6.93 -33.86
N LYS A 632 2.99 -6.78 -32.94
CA LYS A 632 2.50 -5.50 -32.40
C LYS A 632 2.85 -5.40 -30.92
N ILE A 633 2.67 -4.20 -30.35
CA ILE A 633 2.46 -4.03 -28.91
C ILE A 633 0.94 -3.89 -28.70
N LEU A 634 0.39 -4.51 -27.66
CA LEU A 634 -1.00 -4.32 -27.22
C LEU A 634 -1.03 -3.97 -25.72
N ASN A 635 -2.07 -3.24 -25.32
CA ASN A 635 -2.18 -2.57 -24.02
C ASN A 635 -3.57 -2.86 -23.41
N HIS A 636 -3.64 -3.23 -22.13
CA HIS A 636 -4.86 -3.63 -21.43
C HIS A 636 -5.91 -2.51 -21.43
N GLN A 637 -5.51 -1.24 -21.48
CA GLN A 637 -6.44 -0.11 -21.59
C GLN A 637 -7.32 -0.18 -22.85
N ASP A 638 -6.79 -0.73 -23.95
CA ASP A 638 -7.51 -0.95 -25.21
C ASP A 638 -8.27 -2.30 -25.27
N SER A 639 -8.02 -3.23 -24.34
CA SER A 639 -8.74 -4.52 -24.32
C SER A 639 -10.16 -4.37 -23.77
N LYS A 640 -11.12 -4.90 -24.50
CA LYS A 640 -12.53 -4.99 -24.04
C LYS A 640 -12.74 -5.97 -22.89
N HIS A 641 -11.80 -6.89 -22.66
CA HIS A 641 -11.87 -7.88 -21.58
C HIS A 641 -11.30 -7.32 -20.26
N ALA A 642 -10.37 -6.38 -20.35
CA ALA A 642 -9.84 -5.64 -19.20
C ALA A 642 -10.75 -4.48 -18.76
N GLN A 643 -11.68 -4.03 -19.60
CA GLN A 643 -12.62 -2.93 -19.32
C GLN A 643 -13.90 -3.42 -18.63
N TYR A 644 -14.52 -2.59 -17.78
CA TYR A 644 -15.85 -2.90 -17.22
C TYR A 644 -16.86 -3.16 -18.34
N SER A 645 -17.62 -4.26 -18.23
CA SER A 645 -18.71 -4.60 -19.14
C SER A 645 -19.89 -3.62 -19.04
N ASP A 646 -20.73 -3.57 -20.08
CA ASP A 646 -21.93 -2.73 -20.09
C ASP A 646 -22.87 -3.04 -18.90
N GLU A 647 -23.00 -4.31 -18.50
CA GLU A 647 -23.82 -4.73 -17.35
C GLU A 647 -23.25 -4.23 -16.01
N GLN A 648 -21.92 -4.25 -15.83
CA GLN A 648 -21.25 -3.65 -14.68
C GLN A 648 -21.43 -2.12 -14.67
N ARG A 649 -21.38 -1.45 -15.82
CA ARG A 649 -21.60 0.01 -15.94
C ARG A 649 -23.05 0.42 -15.65
N GLU A 650 -24.04 -0.36 -16.11
CA GLU A 650 -25.45 -0.06 -15.90
C GLU A 650 -25.97 -0.42 -14.49
N SER A 651 -25.41 -1.46 -13.84
CA SER A 651 -26.00 -2.03 -12.61
C SER A 651 -25.01 -2.35 -11.48
N GLY A 652 -23.73 -2.55 -11.81
CA GLY A 652 -22.68 -2.90 -10.86
C GLY A 652 -22.19 -1.72 -10.02
N VAL A 653 -21.26 -2.02 -9.11
CA VAL A 653 -20.45 -1.01 -8.41
C VAL A 653 -19.12 -0.93 -9.14
N ILE A 654 -18.74 0.27 -9.59
CA ILE A 654 -17.51 0.52 -10.37
C ILE A 654 -16.78 1.75 -9.85
N VAL A 655 -15.49 1.88 -10.16
CA VAL A 655 -14.71 3.11 -9.93
C VAL A 655 -14.51 3.82 -11.26
N GLU A 656 -14.85 5.11 -11.31
CA GLU A 656 -14.64 5.94 -12.50
C GLU A 656 -13.82 7.19 -12.18
N LYS A 657 -13.16 7.70 -13.22
CA LYS A 657 -12.42 8.95 -13.25
C LYS A 657 -13.35 10.14 -12.94
N GLY A 658 -13.00 10.91 -11.92
CA GLY A 658 -13.73 12.07 -11.41
C GLY A 658 -13.10 13.41 -11.82
N THR A 659 -13.06 14.35 -10.88
CA THR A 659 -12.49 15.69 -11.09
C THR A 659 -10.97 15.63 -11.29
N LEU A 660 -10.42 16.46 -12.20
CA LEU A 660 -8.97 16.71 -12.28
C LEU A 660 -8.47 17.37 -10.98
N LEU A 661 -7.40 16.85 -10.39
CA LEU A 661 -6.82 17.29 -9.11
C LEU A 661 -5.46 17.98 -9.27
N ASP A 662 -4.59 17.44 -10.13
CA ASP A 662 -3.30 18.04 -10.49
C ASP A 662 -3.04 17.84 -12.00
N ASP A 663 -2.90 18.95 -12.70
CA ASP A 663 -2.43 19.03 -14.09
C ASP A 663 -0.92 19.35 -14.02
N LYS A 664 -0.10 18.52 -14.65
CA LYS A 664 1.37 18.60 -14.55
C LYS A 664 1.96 19.73 -15.40
N GLY A 665 1.19 20.37 -16.26
CA GLY A 665 1.64 21.40 -17.20
C GLY A 665 2.34 20.87 -18.45
N THR A 666 2.13 19.60 -18.76
CA THR A 666 2.70 18.87 -19.91
C THR A 666 1.80 18.98 -21.16
N ASP A 667 2.31 18.54 -22.32
CA ASP A 667 1.53 18.29 -23.54
C ASP A 667 0.95 16.85 -23.59
N ARG A 668 0.99 16.12 -22.46
CA ARG A 668 0.44 14.76 -22.28
C ARG A 668 -0.65 14.76 -21.21
N THR A 669 -1.32 13.62 -20.97
CA THR A 669 -2.44 13.52 -19.99
C THR A 669 -2.46 12.20 -19.20
N ASP A 670 -1.41 11.40 -19.36
CA ASP A 670 -1.11 10.17 -18.62
C ASP A 670 -0.55 10.48 -17.22
N ASP A 671 0.12 11.62 -17.01
CA ASP A 671 0.65 12.07 -15.72
C ASP A 671 -0.29 12.99 -14.92
N ASP A 672 -1.33 13.54 -15.55
CA ASP A 672 -2.45 14.22 -14.89
C ASP A 672 -3.09 13.33 -13.80
N VAL A 673 -3.31 13.87 -12.61
CA VAL A 673 -3.94 13.16 -11.48
C VAL A 673 -5.41 13.56 -11.33
N TYR A 674 -6.30 12.57 -11.27
CA TYR A 674 -7.75 12.76 -11.14
C TYR A 674 -8.31 12.01 -9.92
N GLU A 675 -9.39 12.54 -9.36
CA GLU A 675 -10.20 11.94 -8.31
C GLU A 675 -10.74 10.57 -8.76
N ALA A 676 -10.76 9.59 -7.85
CA ALA A 676 -11.43 8.32 -8.07
C ALA A 676 -12.81 8.32 -7.39
N VAL A 677 -13.86 7.96 -8.14
CA VAL A 677 -15.26 8.03 -7.69
C VAL A 677 -15.93 6.67 -7.84
N VAL A 678 -16.39 6.10 -6.74
CA VAL A 678 -17.18 4.87 -6.72
C VAL A 678 -18.63 5.20 -7.09
N LYS A 679 -19.18 4.51 -8.08
CA LYS A 679 -20.53 4.72 -8.62
C LYS A 679 -21.33 3.42 -8.68
N GLN A 680 -22.65 3.55 -8.72
CA GLN A 680 -23.58 2.47 -9.08
C GLN A 680 -24.76 3.04 -9.87
N GLY A 681 -25.06 2.47 -11.05
CA GLY A 681 -26.15 2.94 -11.91
C GLY A 681 -26.07 4.43 -12.29
N GLY A 682 -24.86 4.99 -12.33
CA GLY A 682 -24.60 6.42 -12.56
C GLY A 682 -24.72 7.33 -11.32
N GLU A 683 -25.15 6.83 -10.15
CA GLU A 683 -25.13 7.60 -8.90
C GLU A 683 -23.74 7.51 -8.22
N ASN A 684 -23.18 8.66 -7.80
CA ASN A 684 -21.92 8.71 -7.05
C ASN A 684 -22.14 8.23 -5.60
N LEU A 685 -21.62 7.06 -5.26
CA LEU A 685 -21.70 6.47 -3.91
C LEU A 685 -20.61 7.03 -2.98
N HIS A 686 -19.40 7.22 -3.50
CA HIS A 686 -18.26 7.76 -2.74
C HIS A 686 -17.28 8.45 -3.70
N ALA A 687 -16.62 9.51 -3.22
CA ALA A 687 -15.48 10.12 -3.90
C ALA A 687 -14.29 10.05 -2.93
N PHE A 688 -13.21 9.40 -3.36
CA PHE A 688 -12.06 9.15 -2.49
C PHE A 688 -11.27 10.43 -2.25
N LYS A 689 -10.89 10.66 -0.98
CA LYS A 689 -10.00 11.75 -0.61
C LYS A 689 -8.56 11.25 -0.55
N ASN A 690 -7.64 12.03 -1.09
CA ASN A 690 -6.24 11.65 -1.28
C ASN A 690 -5.29 12.21 -0.21
N MET A 691 -5.77 12.44 1.03
CA MET A 691 -4.93 12.97 2.11
C MET A 691 -4.23 11.85 2.89
N GLY A 692 -2.90 11.90 2.93
CA GLY A 692 -2.07 11.06 3.78
C GLY A 692 -1.34 11.87 4.86
N PHE A 693 -1.02 11.20 5.97
CA PHE A 693 -0.39 11.79 7.14
C PHE A 693 0.80 10.94 7.60
N TYR A 694 1.90 11.60 7.93
CA TYR A 694 3.11 10.94 8.43
C TYR A 694 3.90 11.88 9.34
N ILE A 695 4.71 11.31 10.22
CA ILE A 695 5.43 12.04 11.27
C ILE A 695 6.89 11.56 11.33
N THR A 696 7.84 12.48 11.50
CA THR A 696 9.25 12.11 11.69
C THR A 696 9.48 11.57 13.10
N GLU A 697 10.31 10.53 13.23
CA GLU A 697 10.65 9.92 14.52
C GLU A 697 11.31 10.93 15.48
N GLU A 698 11.12 10.79 16.79
CA GLU A 698 11.77 11.64 17.79
C GLU A 698 13.22 11.18 18.03
N MET A 699 14.21 12.03 17.72
CA MET A 699 15.61 11.68 17.98
C MET A 699 15.99 12.01 19.42
N LYS A 700 16.62 11.04 20.10
CA LYS A 700 17.23 11.20 21.43
C LYS A 700 18.73 10.95 21.38
N ASN A 701 19.47 11.61 22.28
CA ASN A 701 20.88 11.28 22.51
C ASN A 701 21.03 10.07 23.46
N GLU A 702 22.27 9.66 23.73
CA GLU A 702 22.63 8.54 24.63
C GLU A 702 22.07 8.66 26.06
N ARG A 703 21.62 9.85 26.48
CA ARG A 703 21.03 10.13 27.81
C ARG A 703 19.51 10.09 27.81
N GLY A 704 18.89 9.87 26.65
CA GLY A 704 17.44 9.96 26.46
C GLY A 704 16.90 11.38 26.29
N GLU A 705 17.77 12.40 26.21
CA GLU A 705 17.38 13.80 25.99
C GLU A 705 17.00 13.98 24.51
N VAL A 706 15.85 14.61 24.23
CA VAL A 706 15.39 14.87 22.86
C VAL A 706 16.33 15.89 22.20
N ILE A 707 16.87 15.53 21.05
CA ILE A 707 17.74 16.38 20.21
C ILE A 707 17.09 16.80 18.90
N ASN A 708 15.96 16.17 18.51
CA ASN A 708 15.19 16.55 17.33
C ASN A 708 13.71 16.15 17.50
N GLU A 709 12.83 17.14 17.65
CA GLU A 709 11.39 16.96 17.87
C GLU A 709 10.70 16.38 16.62
N SER A 710 9.67 15.54 16.81
CA SER A 710 8.80 15.05 15.73
C SER A 710 8.09 16.20 14.99
N ASN A 711 7.99 16.08 13.67
CA ASN A 711 7.21 16.99 12.82
C ASN A 711 6.10 16.22 12.12
N LEU A 712 4.85 16.68 12.28
CA LEU A 712 3.71 16.17 11.51
C LEU A 712 3.73 16.76 10.09
N PHE A 713 3.43 15.91 9.11
CA PHE A 713 3.22 16.30 7.72
C PHE A 713 1.80 15.93 7.29
N ILE A 714 1.23 16.78 6.42
CA ILE A 714 -0.02 16.52 5.71
C ILE A 714 0.32 16.55 4.22
N HIS A 715 -0.12 15.55 3.46
CA HIS A 715 0.10 15.47 2.01
C HIS A 715 -1.21 15.17 1.30
N ASP A 716 -1.61 16.02 0.35
CA ASP A 716 -2.64 15.67 -0.63
C ASP A 716 -1.95 15.00 -1.82
N HIS A 717 -1.96 13.66 -1.83
CA HIS A 717 -1.40 12.83 -2.90
C HIS A 717 -2.16 13.00 -4.24
N GLY A 718 -3.34 13.60 -4.23
CA GLY A 718 -4.15 13.84 -5.43
C GLY A 718 -3.81 15.17 -6.09
N LYS A 719 -3.62 16.23 -5.29
CA LYS A 719 -3.18 17.55 -5.76
C LYS A 719 -1.66 17.73 -5.80
N ASN A 720 -0.90 16.76 -5.27
CA ASN A 720 0.55 16.85 -5.07
C ASN A 720 0.95 18.07 -4.23
N VAL A 721 0.31 18.28 -3.06
CA VAL A 721 0.58 19.43 -2.17
C VAL A 721 0.93 18.97 -0.75
N ARG A 722 2.07 19.43 -0.23
CA ARG A 722 2.64 19.00 1.06
C ARG A 722 2.80 20.15 2.07
N PHE A 723 2.33 19.94 3.30
CA PHE A 723 2.56 20.82 4.43
C PHE A 723 3.44 20.15 5.50
N GLN A 724 4.50 20.83 5.93
CA GLN A 724 5.25 20.51 7.15
C GLN A 724 4.76 21.39 8.29
N LEU A 725 4.39 20.78 9.42
CA LEU A 725 3.95 21.50 10.61
C LEU A 725 5.13 21.67 11.60
N PRO A 726 5.19 22.80 12.33
CA PRO A 726 6.26 23.05 13.31
C PRO A 726 6.17 22.08 14.50
N GLY A 727 7.31 21.79 15.14
CA GLY A 727 7.44 20.74 16.16
C GLY A 727 6.55 20.90 17.41
N ASN A 728 6.03 22.11 17.67
CA ASN A 728 5.07 22.33 18.75
C ASN A 728 3.67 21.78 18.45
N VAL A 729 3.35 21.47 17.18
CA VAL A 729 2.12 20.77 16.78
C VAL A 729 2.25 19.30 17.16
N THR A 730 1.69 18.97 18.32
CA THR A 730 1.87 17.70 19.05
C THR A 730 0.54 17.00 19.33
N HIS A 731 -0.58 17.63 19.00
CA HIS A 731 -1.92 17.14 19.33
C HIS A 731 -2.89 17.40 18.17
N LEU A 732 -3.88 16.52 18.01
CA LEU A 732 -5.10 16.83 17.24
C LEU A 732 -6.22 17.17 18.21
N LYS A 733 -6.88 18.30 17.97
CA LYS A 733 -8.05 18.76 18.72
C LYS A 733 -9.33 18.34 18.01
N LEU A 734 -10.23 17.67 18.73
CA LEU A 734 -11.58 17.41 18.25
C LEU A 734 -12.37 18.73 18.21
N VAL A 735 -12.85 19.11 17.03
CA VAL A 735 -13.67 20.32 16.84
C VAL A 735 -14.95 19.98 16.08
N GLU A 736 -16.00 20.76 16.32
CA GLU A 736 -17.22 20.72 15.50
C GLU A 736 -17.13 21.86 14.47
N LYS A 737 -17.16 21.52 13.18
CA LYS A 737 -17.18 22.46 12.06
C LYS A 737 -18.21 22.02 11.04
N ASP A 738 -19.02 22.96 10.56
CA ASP A 738 -20.07 22.75 9.54
C ASP A 738 -21.04 21.59 9.90
N GLY A 739 -21.32 21.43 11.20
CA GLY A 739 -22.19 20.37 11.73
C GLY A 739 -21.56 18.97 11.76
N GLN A 740 -20.23 18.86 11.63
CA GLN A 740 -19.49 17.61 11.68
C GLN A 740 -18.29 17.68 12.64
N TYR A 741 -17.96 16.56 13.26
CA TYR A 741 -16.66 16.40 13.91
C TYR A 741 -15.52 16.46 12.87
N LYS A 742 -14.44 17.17 13.22
CA LYS A 742 -13.17 17.24 12.50
C LYS A 742 -12.01 17.22 13.51
N LEU A 743 -10.83 16.83 13.05
CA LEU A 743 -9.59 16.89 13.83
C LEU A 743 -8.76 18.08 13.34
N ALA A 744 -8.35 18.97 14.25
CA ALA A 744 -7.55 20.15 13.91
C ALA A 744 -6.14 20.06 14.53
N PRO A 745 -5.05 20.20 13.76
CA PRO A 745 -3.69 20.22 14.31
C PRO A 745 -3.50 21.35 15.34
N SER A 746 -2.89 21.02 16.46
CA SER A 746 -2.80 21.88 17.64
C SER A 746 -1.56 21.61 18.50
N ASP A 747 -1.23 22.54 19.38
CA ASP A 747 -0.27 22.31 20.46
C ASP A 747 -0.94 21.68 21.70
N SER A 748 -0.12 21.38 22.72
CA SER A 748 -0.56 20.80 24.00
C SER A 748 -1.42 21.73 24.86
N GLU A 749 -1.60 23.00 24.50
CA GLU A 749 -2.58 23.92 25.11
C GLU A 749 -3.91 23.95 24.33
N GLY A 750 -4.04 23.15 23.26
CA GLY A 750 -5.22 23.11 22.40
C GLY A 750 -5.38 24.34 21.50
N ARG A 751 -4.29 25.09 21.26
CA ARG A 751 -4.25 26.19 20.28
C ARG A 751 -4.05 25.58 18.90
N GLU A 752 -5.00 25.84 18.01
CA GLU A 752 -5.00 25.31 16.65
C GLU A 752 -3.97 26.02 15.77
N TYR A 753 -3.29 25.25 14.91
CA TYR A 753 -2.43 25.80 13.88
C TYR A 753 -3.24 26.43 12.75
N SER A 754 -2.84 27.62 12.29
CA SER A 754 -3.65 28.46 11.37
C SER A 754 -2.94 28.88 10.08
N SER A 755 -1.72 28.42 9.83
CA SER A 755 -0.93 28.80 8.64
C SER A 755 -1.11 27.87 7.43
N ILE A 756 -2.08 26.96 7.48
CA ILE A 756 -2.48 26.09 6.36
C ILE A 756 -3.94 26.36 5.96
N PRO A 757 -4.32 26.17 4.67
CA PRO A 757 -5.70 26.31 4.22
C PRO A 757 -6.70 25.45 5.02
N ASP A 758 -7.92 25.96 5.14
CA ASP A 758 -9.01 25.34 5.90
C ASP A 758 -9.37 23.91 5.42
N GLU A 759 -9.11 23.58 4.16
CA GLU A 759 -9.31 22.23 3.60
C GLU A 759 -8.33 21.19 4.18
N TYR A 760 -7.10 21.56 4.52
CA TYR A 760 -6.12 20.68 5.17
C TYR A 760 -6.11 20.83 6.69
N LYS A 761 -6.55 21.99 7.22
CA LYS A 761 -6.61 22.25 8.66
C LYS A 761 -7.62 21.37 9.38
N TYR A 762 -8.80 21.14 8.80
CA TYR A 762 -9.89 20.41 9.46
C TYR A 762 -10.00 18.99 8.91
N ILE A 763 -9.10 18.13 9.37
CA ILE A 763 -8.96 16.72 8.98
C ILE A 763 -10.28 15.98 9.24
N ASP A 764 -10.68 15.17 8.27
CA ASP A 764 -11.93 14.43 8.31
C ASP A 764 -11.80 13.12 9.12
N PRO A 765 -12.74 12.76 10.02
CA PRO A 765 -12.72 11.50 10.76
C PRO A 765 -12.57 10.24 9.90
N VAL A 766 -12.89 10.29 8.60
CA VAL A 766 -12.68 9.17 7.66
C VAL A 766 -11.20 8.73 7.57
N PHE A 767 -10.26 9.60 7.92
CA PHE A 767 -8.81 9.31 7.92
C PHE A 767 -8.29 8.77 9.26
N ALA A 768 -9.14 8.65 10.28
CA ALA A 768 -8.74 8.24 11.63
C ALA A 768 -9.22 6.80 11.89
N HIS A 769 -8.29 5.85 11.99
CA HIS A 769 -8.58 4.41 11.96
C HIS A 769 -8.26 3.68 13.26
N GLU A 770 -9.14 2.78 13.68
CA GLU A 770 -8.86 1.77 14.72
C GLU A 770 -8.09 0.59 14.07
N TYR A 771 -7.05 0.08 14.76
CA TYR A 771 -6.07 -0.84 14.18
C TYR A 771 -5.91 -2.12 15.00
N GLU A 772 -5.69 -3.26 14.33
CA GLU A 772 -5.30 -4.51 14.99
C GLU A 772 -3.78 -4.70 15.01
N LYS A 773 -3.23 -5.05 16.19
CA LYS A 773 -1.78 -5.20 16.38
C LYS A 773 -1.34 -6.65 16.27
N ARG A 774 -0.86 -7.02 15.08
CA ARG A 774 -0.01 -8.19 14.88
C ARG A 774 1.40 -7.87 15.40
N ASP A 775 1.87 -8.66 16.37
CA ASP A 775 3.15 -8.43 17.06
C ASP A 775 4.39 -8.96 16.31
N TYR A 776 4.19 -9.60 15.16
CA TYR A 776 5.23 -10.21 14.31
C TYR A 776 5.40 -9.46 12.98
N SER A 777 4.31 -8.98 12.37
CA SER A 777 4.36 -8.17 11.15
C SER A 777 4.34 -6.68 11.47
N HIS A 778 5.20 -5.89 10.83
CA HIS A 778 5.18 -4.42 10.91
C HIS A 778 3.98 -3.77 10.15
N LYS A 779 3.02 -4.58 9.70
CA LYS A 779 1.76 -4.21 9.02
C LYS A 779 0.61 -4.16 10.05
N HIS A 780 -0.36 -3.27 9.83
CA HIS A 780 -1.23 -2.74 10.90
C HIS A 780 -2.71 -2.65 10.50
N ILE A 781 -3.41 -3.79 10.45
CA ILE A 781 -4.71 -3.93 9.77
C ILE A 781 -5.78 -2.95 10.30
N ASN A 782 -6.32 -2.15 9.38
CA ASN A 782 -7.49 -1.30 9.58
C ASN A 782 -8.73 -2.15 9.87
N VAL A 783 -9.35 -1.92 11.03
CA VAL A 783 -10.58 -2.62 11.48
C VAL A 783 -11.78 -1.69 11.63
N GLY A 784 -11.62 -0.37 11.47
CA GLY A 784 -12.73 0.58 11.50
C GLY A 784 -12.29 2.04 11.56
N LEU A 785 -13.26 2.95 11.66
CA LEU A 785 -13.01 4.37 12.00
C LEU A 785 -12.97 4.53 13.52
N ILE A 786 -12.11 5.42 14.02
CA ILE A 786 -12.12 5.82 15.43
C ILE A 786 -13.49 6.42 15.75
N ASN A 787 -14.19 5.83 16.72
CA ASN A 787 -15.44 6.40 17.21
C ASN A 787 -15.16 7.69 17.99
N LEU A 788 -15.05 8.82 17.28
CA LEU A 788 -14.84 10.14 17.88
C LEU A 788 -16.10 10.69 18.58
N GLU A 789 -17.28 10.17 18.27
CA GLU A 789 -18.57 10.61 18.85
C GLU A 789 -18.68 10.26 20.35
N LYS A 790 -17.78 9.41 20.88
CA LYS A 790 -17.64 9.15 22.33
C LYS A 790 -16.93 10.27 23.11
N TYR A 791 -16.39 11.28 22.41
CA TYR A 791 -15.64 12.39 22.99
C TYR A 791 -16.35 13.74 22.83
N ALA A 792 -16.11 14.66 23.76
CA ALA A 792 -16.65 16.02 23.68
C ALA A 792 -15.79 16.91 22.75
N PRO A 793 -16.39 17.89 22.03
CA PRO A 793 -15.65 18.94 21.36
C PRO A 793 -14.66 19.64 22.31
N GLY A 794 -13.43 19.86 21.83
CA GLY A 794 -12.31 20.37 22.61
C GLY A 794 -11.37 19.29 23.18
N LYS A 795 -11.72 18.00 23.11
CA LYS A 795 -10.83 16.88 23.45
C LYS A 795 -9.52 16.98 22.64
N LEU A 796 -8.38 16.74 23.29
CA LEU A 796 -7.07 16.61 22.65
C LEU A 796 -6.68 15.13 22.53
N PHE A 797 -6.05 14.79 21.41
CA PHE A 797 -5.41 13.51 21.15
C PHE A 797 -3.92 13.75 20.86
N THR A 798 -3.03 13.11 21.60
CA THR A 798 -1.58 13.25 21.41
C THR A 798 -1.17 12.50 20.14
N ILE A 799 -0.37 13.12 19.26
CA ILE A 799 0.21 12.43 18.11
C ILE A 799 1.60 11.89 18.48
N LYS A 800 1.94 10.68 18.03
CA LYS A 800 3.27 10.10 18.21
C LYS A 800 3.72 9.37 16.94
N HIS A 801 5.02 9.26 16.74
CA HIS A 801 5.61 8.36 15.76
C HIS A 801 5.46 6.90 16.22
N ASP A 802 5.47 5.95 15.28
CA ASP A 802 5.58 4.53 15.62
C ASP A 802 7.05 4.10 15.70
N PRO A 803 7.60 3.74 16.87
CA PRO A 803 8.96 3.26 16.97
C PRO A 803 9.17 1.86 16.34
N ASN A 804 8.09 1.16 15.97
CA ASN A 804 8.14 -0.17 15.34
C ASN A 804 7.74 -0.13 13.87
N ASP A 805 7.76 1.05 13.23
CA ASP A 805 7.42 1.17 11.81
C ASP A 805 8.37 0.36 10.91
N TYR A 806 7.86 -0.22 9.82
CA TYR A 806 8.68 -0.90 8.81
C TYR A 806 9.61 0.08 8.08
N GLN A 807 9.25 1.37 8.07
CA GLN A 807 10.07 2.43 7.51
C GLN A 807 11.37 2.64 8.31
N ILE A 808 11.38 2.32 9.61
CA ILE A 808 12.58 2.36 10.46
C ILE A 808 13.42 1.11 10.19
N GLN A 809 14.39 1.24 9.27
CA GLN A 809 15.29 0.14 8.91
C GLN A 809 16.12 -0.35 10.10
N ARG A 810 16.18 -1.67 10.27
CA ARG A 810 16.87 -2.34 11.38
C ARG A 810 17.74 -3.48 10.88
N ASN A 811 18.84 -3.74 11.59
CA ASN A 811 19.68 -4.92 11.35
C ASN A 811 19.09 -6.17 12.03
N SER A 812 19.77 -7.32 11.87
CA SER A 812 19.36 -8.60 12.46
C SER A 812 19.42 -8.65 14.01
N SER A 813 20.11 -7.72 14.67
CA SER A 813 20.04 -7.48 16.13
C SER A 813 18.89 -6.55 16.55
N GLY A 814 18.12 -6.00 15.60
CA GLY A 814 17.00 -5.10 15.84
C GLY A 814 17.40 -3.63 16.08
N GLU A 815 18.68 -3.29 15.94
CA GLU A 815 19.22 -1.94 16.08
C GLU A 815 18.88 -1.09 14.85
N ILE A 816 18.61 0.21 15.05
CA ILE A 816 18.22 1.10 13.94
C ILE A 816 19.45 1.47 13.10
N VAL A 817 19.41 1.17 11.81
CA VAL A 817 20.47 1.45 10.84
C VAL A 817 20.21 2.80 10.18
N ARG A 818 21.26 3.60 9.91
CA ARG A 818 21.13 4.95 9.34
C ARG A 818 22.30 5.32 8.45
N ILE A 819 22.01 5.78 7.25
CA ILE A 819 22.95 6.57 6.46
C ILE A 819 22.89 8.03 6.93
N ASN A 820 24.05 8.68 7.10
CA ASN A 820 24.19 10.13 7.37
C ASN A 820 23.29 10.70 8.51
N ASN A 821 22.97 9.89 9.53
CA ASN A 821 22.03 10.24 10.61
C ASN A 821 20.65 10.71 10.14
N GLN A 822 20.16 10.23 8.99
CA GLN A 822 18.82 10.53 8.49
C GLN A 822 17.72 10.14 9.49
N ARG A 823 16.63 10.91 9.49
CA ARG A 823 15.39 10.62 10.25
C ARG A 823 14.42 9.85 9.36
N TYR A 824 13.80 8.83 9.93
CA TYR A 824 12.68 8.12 9.33
C TYR A 824 11.38 8.91 9.48
N PHE A 825 10.58 8.86 8.41
CA PHE A 825 9.15 9.12 8.47
C PHE A 825 8.46 7.86 8.99
N THR A 826 7.26 8.01 9.56
CA THR A 826 6.50 6.94 10.21
C THR A 826 5.00 7.25 10.19
N LYS A 827 4.19 6.22 10.43
CA LYS A 827 2.76 6.26 10.76
C LYS A 827 2.48 7.23 11.92
N VAL A 828 1.42 8.02 11.80
CA VAL A 828 0.96 8.90 12.88
C VAL A 828 0.01 8.14 13.81
N LYS A 829 0.51 7.69 14.96
CA LYS A 829 -0.33 7.13 16.03
C LYS A 829 -1.09 8.22 16.77
N LEU A 830 -2.32 7.91 17.17
CA LEU A 830 -3.20 8.77 17.98
C LEU A 830 -3.38 8.15 19.36
N PHE A 831 -3.20 8.97 20.40
CA PHE A 831 -3.38 8.60 21.81
C PHE A 831 -4.45 9.47 22.46
N ASP A 832 -5.19 8.92 23.41
CA ASP A 832 -6.07 9.71 24.26
C ASP A 832 -5.24 10.63 25.18
N GLY A 833 -5.40 11.96 25.06
CA GLY A 833 -4.58 12.92 25.78
C GLY A 833 -4.76 12.95 27.32
N ASP A 834 -5.78 12.27 27.86
CA ASP A 834 -6.00 12.18 29.32
C ASP A 834 -5.51 10.84 29.91
N THR A 835 -5.52 9.75 29.14
CA THR A 835 -5.13 8.39 29.63
C THR A 835 -3.80 7.89 29.08
N ASP A 836 -3.29 8.49 28.00
CA ASP A 836 -2.18 8.00 27.17
C ASP A 836 -2.36 6.56 26.64
N GLU A 837 -3.62 6.09 26.56
CA GLU A 837 -3.98 4.86 25.83
C GLU A 837 -3.98 5.12 24.32
N GLU A 838 -3.43 4.19 23.53
CA GLU A 838 -3.45 4.29 22.05
C GLU A 838 -4.88 4.05 21.54
N ILE A 839 -5.39 4.93 20.67
CA ILE A 839 -6.76 4.86 20.15
C ILE A 839 -6.84 4.58 18.64
N GLY A 840 -5.71 4.58 17.94
CA GLY A 840 -5.65 4.31 16.50
C GLY A 840 -4.52 5.06 15.79
N MET A 841 -4.69 5.28 14.48
CA MET A 841 -3.73 6.01 13.63
C MET A 841 -4.45 6.97 12.65
N LEU A 842 -3.68 7.83 11.99
CA LEU A 842 -4.11 8.49 10.74
C LEU A 842 -3.73 7.65 9.51
N SER A 843 -4.51 7.76 8.43
CA SER A 843 -4.23 7.14 7.13
C SER A 843 -2.99 7.71 6.42
N ASN A 844 -2.41 6.92 5.52
CA ASN A 844 -1.45 7.40 4.52
C ASN A 844 -1.69 6.73 3.16
N ASN A 845 -2.96 6.65 2.79
CA ASN A 845 -3.45 6.08 1.53
C ASN A 845 -3.83 7.15 0.51
N PHE A 846 -3.91 6.72 -0.74
CA PHE A 846 -4.45 7.49 -1.84
C PHE A 846 -5.16 6.56 -2.83
N HIS A 847 -6.14 7.13 -3.53
CA HIS A 847 -6.98 6.47 -4.52
C HIS A 847 -7.29 7.51 -5.62
N ASN A 848 -6.59 7.40 -6.75
CA ASN A 848 -6.67 8.36 -7.85
C ASN A 848 -6.57 7.66 -9.20
N PHE A 849 -6.85 8.38 -10.28
CA PHE A 849 -6.50 7.96 -11.63
C PHE A 849 -5.31 8.78 -12.13
N LYS A 850 -4.38 8.15 -12.84
CA LYS A 850 -3.40 8.82 -13.71
C LYS A 850 -3.64 8.32 -15.14
N GLY A 851 -3.87 9.22 -16.09
CA GLY A 851 -4.34 8.82 -17.42
C GLY A 851 -5.67 8.05 -17.36
N GLN A 852 -5.65 6.77 -17.72
CA GLN A 852 -6.79 5.84 -17.57
C GLN A 852 -6.65 4.86 -16.40
N ILE A 853 -5.48 4.80 -15.77
CA ILE A 853 -5.14 3.78 -14.77
C ILE A 853 -5.54 4.27 -13.37
N PHE A 854 -6.36 3.49 -12.68
CA PHE A 854 -6.64 3.67 -11.25
C PHE A 854 -5.44 3.17 -10.43
N PHE A 855 -4.98 3.99 -9.49
CA PHE A 855 -3.96 3.63 -8.51
C PHE A 855 -4.55 3.64 -7.09
N SER A 856 -4.24 2.60 -6.31
CA SER A 856 -4.56 2.51 -4.88
C SER A 856 -3.38 2.02 -4.07
N ALA A 857 -3.01 2.73 -3.00
CA ALA A 857 -1.89 2.36 -2.12
C ALA A 857 -2.18 2.72 -0.65
N ASP A 858 -1.42 2.16 0.29
CA ASP A 858 -1.41 2.60 1.70
C ASP A 858 -0.01 2.55 2.32
N TYR A 859 0.62 3.72 2.41
CA TYR A 859 1.96 3.90 2.94
C TYR A 859 2.05 3.77 4.47
N ASN A 860 0.98 3.34 5.15
CA ASN A 860 1.05 2.82 6.51
C ASN A 860 1.44 1.32 6.56
N TYR A 861 1.56 0.64 5.41
CA TYR A 861 1.75 -0.82 5.31
C TYR A 861 2.90 -1.24 4.41
N SER A 862 3.06 -0.58 3.26
CA SER A 862 4.18 -0.77 2.34
C SER A 862 4.31 0.44 1.43
N TYR A 863 5.51 0.70 0.93
CA TYR A 863 5.73 1.63 -0.19
C TYR A 863 5.74 0.92 -1.56
N ASN A 864 5.89 -0.40 -1.55
CA ASN A 864 6.10 -1.21 -2.76
C ASN A 864 4.83 -1.95 -3.19
N ASP A 865 3.79 -1.94 -2.36
CA ASP A 865 2.51 -2.61 -2.61
C ASP A 865 1.47 -1.55 -3.07
N PHE A 866 1.03 -1.59 -4.32
CA PHE A 866 -0.06 -0.74 -4.83
C PHE A 866 -0.80 -1.45 -5.97
N LEU A 867 -2.11 -1.25 -6.07
CA LEU A 867 -2.95 -1.70 -7.19
C LEU A 867 -2.84 -0.69 -8.34
N ALA A 868 -2.56 -1.17 -9.55
CA ALA A 868 -2.82 -0.44 -10.79
C ALA A 868 -3.86 -1.21 -11.62
N SER A 869 -4.94 -0.56 -12.06
CA SER A 869 -6.01 -1.24 -12.80
C SER A 869 -6.79 -0.31 -13.72
N VAL A 870 -7.27 -0.81 -14.85
CA VAL A 870 -8.20 -0.10 -15.76
C VAL A 870 -9.67 -0.38 -15.42
N SER A 871 -9.95 -1.44 -14.64
CA SER A 871 -11.29 -1.75 -14.11
C SER A 871 -11.22 -2.41 -12.73
N PRO A 872 -10.79 -1.68 -11.68
CA PRO A 872 -10.64 -2.24 -10.34
C PRO A 872 -11.98 -2.78 -9.83
N GLN A 873 -12.03 -4.05 -9.43
CA GLN A 873 -13.26 -4.63 -8.87
C GLN A 873 -13.47 -4.10 -7.45
N VAL A 874 -14.70 -3.70 -7.12
CA VAL A 874 -15.03 -3.07 -5.83
C VAL A 874 -16.24 -3.72 -5.19
N GLU A 875 -16.06 -4.17 -3.95
CA GLU A 875 -17.15 -4.55 -3.06
C GLU A 875 -17.43 -3.45 -2.03
N ILE A 876 -18.70 -3.29 -1.66
CA ILE A 876 -19.15 -2.40 -0.58
C ILE A 876 -19.97 -3.18 0.44
N GLU A 877 -19.41 -3.37 1.63
CA GLU A 877 -20.08 -4.00 2.77
C GLU A 877 -20.69 -2.94 3.70
N ASN A 878 -21.95 -3.13 4.10
CA ASN A 878 -22.61 -2.25 5.08
C ASN A 878 -22.32 -2.75 6.51
N MET A 879 -21.45 -2.04 7.25
CA MET A 879 -20.96 -2.45 8.58
C MET A 879 -21.97 -2.21 9.72
N GLY A 880 -23.23 -1.91 9.40
CA GLY A 880 -24.17 -1.29 10.34
C GLY A 880 -23.78 0.14 10.70
N ASN A 881 -24.47 0.73 11.69
CA ASN A 881 -24.28 2.09 12.24
C ASN A 881 -24.26 3.30 11.26
N GLY A 882 -24.39 3.07 9.94
CA GLY A 882 -24.20 4.09 8.90
C GLY A 882 -22.77 4.11 8.31
N SER A 883 -21.93 3.14 8.65
CA SER A 883 -20.59 2.97 8.06
C SER A 883 -20.59 1.92 6.95
N LYS A 884 -19.81 2.17 5.90
CA LYS A 884 -19.54 1.24 4.80
C LYS A 884 -18.05 0.91 4.75
N LYS A 885 -17.72 -0.34 4.47
CA LYS A 885 -16.38 -0.83 4.17
C LYS A 885 -16.30 -1.06 2.67
N ILE A 886 -15.38 -0.36 2.01
CA ILE A 886 -15.04 -0.56 0.60
C ILE A 886 -13.76 -1.39 0.57
N THR A 887 -13.69 -2.38 -0.32
CA THR A 887 -12.47 -3.16 -0.60
C THR A 887 -12.34 -3.38 -2.09
N PHE A 888 -11.10 -3.33 -2.58
CA PHE A 888 -10.77 -3.84 -3.90
C PHE A 888 -10.68 -5.37 -3.86
N ASP A 889 -10.85 -6.02 -5.01
CA ASP A 889 -10.59 -7.44 -5.25
C ASP A 889 -9.96 -7.57 -6.65
N GLN A 890 -9.40 -8.73 -6.99
CA GLN A 890 -8.70 -8.90 -8.28
C GLN A 890 -9.66 -8.80 -9.48
N GLY A 891 -9.24 -8.06 -10.50
CA GLY A 891 -10.00 -7.83 -11.74
C GLY A 891 -9.23 -8.19 -13.01
N SER A 892 -9.96 -8.44 -14.09
CA SER A 892 -9.40 -8.55 -15.44
C SER A 892 -8.79 -7.24 -15.94
N GLY A 893 -9.05 -6.11 -15.28
CA GLY A 893 -8.43 -4.82 -15.57
C GLY A 893 -7.09 -4.58 -14.88
N ASP A 894 -6.60 -5.48 -14.02
CA ASP A 894 -5.43 -5.24 -13.19
C ASP A 894 -4.13 -5.36 -14.00
N ILE A 895 -3.25 -4.36 -13.88
CA ILE A 895 -2.05 -4.24 -14.71
C ILE A 895 -0.89 -4.96 -14.03
N GLY A 896 -0.52 -6.11 -14.60
CA GLY A 896 0.59 -6.95 -14.13
C GLY A 896 0.46 -7.38 -12.67
N ASP A 897 1.61 -7.68 -12.04
CA ASP A 897 1.68 -8.17 -10.66
C ASP A 897 1.36 -7.11 -9.58
N THR A 898 0.85 -5.93 -9.95
CA THR A 898 0.61 -4.82 -9.01
C THR A 898 -0.37 -5.19 -7.89
N ASN A 899 -1.47 -5.89 -8.22
CA ASN A 899 -2.44 -6.32 -7.20
C ASN A 899 -1.99 -7.52 -6.33
N ARG A 900 -0.74 -7.99 -6.47
CA ARG A 900 -0.18 -9.06 -5.64
C ARG A 900 0.40 -8.51 -4.31
N GLY A 901 -0.36 -7.71 -3.56
CA GLY A 901 0.17 -6.93 -2.42
C GLY A 901 -0.85 -6.52 -1.36
N TYR A 902 -0.49 -5.55 -0.50
CA TYR A 902 -1.34 -5.06 0.60
C TYR A 902 -2.76 -4.62 0.17
N THR A 903 -2.98 -4.28 -1.10
CA THR A 903 -4.29 -3.84 -1.61
C THR A 903 -5.42 -4.86 -1.43
N ASP A 904 -5.12 -6.17 -1.42
CA ASP A 904 -6.03 -7.25 -1.01
C ASP A 904 -6.71 -7.00 0.37
N TYR A 905 -5.99 -6.33 1.27
CA TYR A 905 -6.40 -6.09 2.67
C TYR A 905 -6.85 -4.65 2.90
N GLN A 906 -6.90 -3.82 1.85
CA GLN A 906 -7.20 -2.40 1.97
C GLN A 906 -8.69 -2.17 2.21
N ARG A 907 -9.04 -2.01 3.49
CA ARG A 907 -10.40 -1.77 3.99
C ARG A 907 -10.61 -0.28 4.18
N ILE A 908 -11.27 0.37 3.23
CA ILE A 908 -11.58 1.81 3.29
C ILE A 908 -12.92 1.97 3.98
N PHE A 909 -12.90 2.45 5.23
CA PHE A 909 -14.11 2.71 5.98
C PHE A 909 -14.62 4.13 5.72
N THR A 910 -15.90 4.25 5.38
CA THR A 910 -16.59 5.52 5.13
C THR A 910 -17.84 5.59 6.00
N LYS A 911 -18.35 6.79 6.29
CA LYS A 911 -19.61 6.99 7.03
C LYS A 911 -20.56 7.84 6.20
N GLU A 912 -21.79 7.37 6.01
CA GLU A 912 -22.79 8.12 5.25
C GLU A 912 -23.12 9.44 5.97
N LYS A 913 -23.22 10.53 5.20
CA LYS A 913 -23.89 11.73 5.69
C LYS A 913 -25.37 11.39 5.86
N GLN A 914 -25.84 11.24 7.10
CA GLN A 914 -27.26 11.25 7.39
C GLN A 914 -27.86 12.54 6.81
N THR A 915 -28.67 12.41 5.76
CA THR A 915 -29.42 13.54 5.22
C THR A 915 -30.46 13.95 6.26
N GLU A 916 -30.27 15.12 6.87
CA GLU A 916 -31.23 15.64 7.85
C GLU A 916 -32.61 15.75 7.22
N SER A 917 -33.50 14.81 7.56
CA SER A 917 -34.94 15.00 7.35
C SER A 917 -35.33 16.30 8.05
N PRO A 918 -35.83 17.31 7.33
CA PRO A 918 -35.84 18.68 7.83
C PRO A 918 -36.62 18.79 9.14
N LYS A 919 -35.90 19.12 10.21
CA LYS A 919 -36.44 19.32 11.57
C LYS A 919 -37.64 20.25 11.50
N GLY A 920 -38.82 19.73 11.86
CA GLY A 920 -40.09 20.37 11.57
C GLY A 920 -40.17 21.79 12.14
N GLN A 921 -40.23 22.79 11.25
CA GLN A 921 -40.50 24.16 11.65
C GLN A 921 -41.90 24.25 12.26
N VAL A 922 -41.96 24.47 13.58
CA VAL A 922 -43.16 24.93 14.26
C VAL A 922 -43.51 26.30 13.66
N SER A 923 -44.74 26.44 13.18
CA SER A 923 -45.16 27.64 12.46
C SER A 923 -45.37 28.84 13.40
N GLU A 924 -44.49 29.84 13.33
CA GLU A 924 -44.85 31.20 13.71
C GLU A 924 -45.21 32.01 12.45
N THR A 925 -46.50 32.32 12.32
CA THR A 925 -47.01 33.15 11.22
C THR A 925 -46.52 34.59 11.36
N LYS A 926 -45.79 35.10 10.35
CA LYS A 926 -45.65 36.54 10.12
C LYS A 926 -46.09 36.90 8.70
N THR A 927 -47.08 37.77 8.65
CA THR A 927 -47.74 38.27 7.44
C THR A 927 -47.15 39.64 7.09
N GLU A 928 -46.90 39.86 5.79
CA GLU A 928 -46.73 41.20 5.15
C GLU A 928 -45.52 42.08 5.58
N VAL A 929 -44.99 43.00 4.75
CA VAL A 929 -44.85 43.09 3.27
C VAL A 929 -43.88 44.25 2.94
N HIS A 930 -43.55 44.47 1.65
CA HIS A 930 -42.75 45.60 1.10
C HIS A 930 -41.23 45.59 1.43
N SER A 931 -40.31 46.03 0.54
CA SER A 931 -40.49 46.47 -0.88
C SER A 931 -39.20 46.39 -1.72
N THR A 932 -39.38 46.68 -3.01
CA THR A 932 -38.45 46.90 -4.14
C THR A 932 -37.19 47.75 -3.81
N THR A 933 -36.14 47.89 -4.65
CA THR A 933 -36.08 48.12 -6.13
C THR A 933 -34.60 48.00 -6.58
N ASN A 934 -34.21 47.20 -7.59
CA ASN A 934 -34.14 47.41 -9.07
C ASN A 934 -32.90 48.16 -9.62
N VAL A 935 -32.67 47.99 -10.94
CA VAL A 935 -31.79 48.74 -11.89
C VAL A 935 -30.31 48.28 -11.86
N VAL A 936 -29.69 47.62 -12.87
CA VAL A 936 -29.67 47.72 -14.38
C VAL A 936 -28.79 48.94 -14.81
N ALA A 937 -27.98 49.01 -15.89
CA ALA A 937 -27.90 48.40 -17.23
C ALA A 937 -26.41 48.26 -17.69
N GLU A 938 -26.02 47.35 -18.62
CA GLU A 938 -25.87 47.51 -20.10
C GLU A 938 -24.73 48.48 -20.56
N GLU A 939 -24.08 48.39 -21.73
CA GLU A 939 -24.16 47.62 -23.00
C GLU A 939 -22.73 47.65 -23.67
N ARG A 940 -22.29 47.06 -24.81
CA ARG A 940 -22.79 46.38 -26.04
C ARG A 940 -21.74 45.32 -26.49
N THR A 941 -22.06 44.12 -27.00
CA THR A 941 -22.40 43.67 -28.40
C THR A 941 -21.36 43.97 -29.50
N VAL A 942 -21.22 43.16 -30.56
CA VAL A 942 -22.06 42.07 -31.15
C VAL A 942 -21.12 40.86 -31.48
N SER A 943 -21.40 39.75 -32.19
CA SER A 943 -22.47 39.16 -33.04
C SER A 943 -22.04 37.69 -33.32
N ASN A 944 -22.86 36.68 -33.68
CA ASN A 944 -24.30 36.46 -33.93
C ASN A 944 -24.52 34.90 -33.86
N ASP A 945 -25.59 34.18 -34.24
CA ASP A 945 -26.86 34.43 -34.97
C ASP A 945 -27.92 33.33 -34.60
N ASN A 946 -28.99 33.21 -35.39
CA ASN A 946 -29.89 32.03 -35.52
C ASN A 946 -30.80 31.65 -34.33
N SER A 947 -31.86 32.45 -34.14
CA SER A 947 -33.29 32.07 -33.97
C SER A 947 -33.66 30.67 -33.38
N GLU A 948 -34.37 30.55 -32.24
CA GLU A 948 -35.77 30.94 -31.91
C GLU A 948 -36.89 29.95 -32.38
N ILE A 949 -37.96 29.61 -31.61
CA ILE A 949 -38.25 29.72 -30.15
C ILE A 949 -39.53 28.90 -29.73
N GLN A 950 -39.58 28.35 -28.49
CA GLN A 950 -40.75 28.02 -27.60
C GLN A 950 -41.99 27.20 -28.08
N SER A 951 -42.93 26.73 -27.23
CA SER A 951 -42.92 26.13 -25.85
C SER A 951 -44.33 25.61 -25.46
N ASP A 952 -44.48 24.83 -24.37
CA ASP A 952 -45.36 25.16 -23.21
C ASP A 952 -45.41 24.07 -22.10
N GLN A 953 -46.09 24.35 -20.98
CA GLN A 953 -45.81 23.82 -19.62
C GLN A 953 -46.79 22.77 -19.01
N PRO A 954 -46.39 22.07 -17.91
CA PRO A 954 -47.17 20.99 -17.26
C PRO A 954 -47.91 21.39 -15.94
N GLN A 955 -48.69 20.47 -15.35
CA GLN A 955 -49.24 20.56 -13.98
C GLN A 955 -49.31 19.19 -13.25
N ILE A 956 -49.46 19.23 -11.90
CA ILE A 956 -49.39 18.09 -10.96
C ILE A 956 -50.70 17.99 -10.13
N PRO A 957 -51.17 16.78 -9.75
CA PRO A 957 -52.12 16.59 -8.63
C PRO A 957 -51.62 15.67 -7.49
N THR A 958 -52.28 15.73 -6.33
CA THR A 958 -51.76 15.30 -5.01
C THR A 958 -52.31 13.97 -4.47
N ARG A 959 -51.57 13.34 -3.53
CA ARG A 959 -51.86 12.07 -2.82
C ARG A 959 -52.93 12.19 -1.72
N ALA A 960 -53.64 11.10 -1.42
CA ALA A 960 -54.56 10.96 -0.28
C ALA A 960 -54.13 9.86 0.73
N LYS A 961 -54.63 9.91 1.98
CA LYS A 961 -54.34 8.96 3.08
C LYS A 961 -55.58 8.20 3.56
N ARG A 962 -55.37 7.01 4.12
CA ARG A 962 -56.25 6.34 5.10
C ARG A 962 -55.40 5.56 6.12
N SER A 963 -55.98 5.25 7.28
CA SER A 963 -55.36 4.50 8.38
C SER A 963 -56.41 3.63 9.09
N ALA A 964 -55.97 2.61 9.81
CA ALA A 964 -56.80 1.69 10.60
C ALA A 964 -56.01 1.18 11.83
N SER A 965 -56.72 0.64 12.82
CA SER A 965 -56.19 0.14 14.11
C SER A 965 -56.65 -1.30 14.37
N VAL A 966 -55.97 -2.02 15.29
CA VAL A 966 -56.22 -3.43 15.63
C VAL A 966 -56.25 -3.61 17.16
N GLU A 967 -56.98 -4.63 17.63
CA GLU A 967 -57.23 -4.96 19.04
C GLU A 967 -56.25 -6.03 19.59
N GLU A 968 -56.06 -6.09 20.92
CA GLU A 968 -55.20 -7.07 21.60
C GLU A 968 -55.96 -8.35 22.03
N LYS A 969 -55.23 -9.45 22.28
CA LYS A 969 -55.74 -10.74 22.79
C LYS A 969 -55.19 -11.05 24.19
N GLU A 970 -55.87 -11.95 24.90
CA GLU A 970 -55.55 -12.34 26.29
C GLU A 970 -54.70 -13.63 26.33
N GLN A 971 -53.63 -13.65 27.13
CA GLN A 971 -52.62 -14.72 27.17
C GLN A 971 -52.88 -15.78 28.25
N VAL A 972 -52.45 -17.03 28.01
CA VAL A 972 -52.70 -18.18 28.91
C VAL A 972 -51.40 -18.78 29.46
N VAL A 973 -51.36 -19.02 30.78
CA VAL A 973 -50.27 -19.76 31.47
C VAL A 973 -50.48 -21.27 31.28
N LEU A 974 -49.47 -22.01 30.81
CA LEU A 974 -49.60 -23.46 30.57
C LEU A 974 -48.94 -24.37 31.62
N LYS A 975 -47.91 -23.90 32.32
CA LYS A 975 -47.26 -24.64 33.42
C LYS A 975 -46.62 -23.64 34.40
N ASP A 976 -46.70 -23.92 35.69
CA ASP A 976 -46.36 -22.94 36.74
C ASP A 976 -44.86 -22.68 36.93
N THR A 977 -44.01 -23.66 36.62
CA THR A 977 -42.55 -23.51 36.56
C THR A 977 -42.01 -24.53 35.56
N ILE A 978 -41.14 -24.11 34.63
CA ILE A 978 -40.30 -24.98 33.78
C ILE A 978 -38.82 -24.57 33.89
N LEU A 979 -38.58 -23.37 34.43
CA LEU A 979 -37.30 -22.69 34.45
C LEU A 979 -37.04 -22.13 35.86
N LYS A 980 -35.91 -22.51 36.46
CA LYS A 980 -35.43 -21.89 37.71
C LYS A 980 -34.57 -20.67 37.40
N ILE A 981 -34.57 -19.69 38.31
CA ILE A 981 -33.49 -18.71 38.41
C ILE A 981 -32.68 -19.04 39.66
N GLU A 982 -31.38 -19.28 39.50
CA GLU A 982 -30.43 -19.54 40.58
C GLU A 982 -29.32 -18.47 40.57
N LYS A 983 -28.62 -18.30 41.69
CA LYS A 983 -27.68 -17.20 41.92
C LYS A 983 -26.24 -17.68 41.79
N SER A 984 -25.39 -16.92 41.09
CA SER A 984 -23.97 -17.25 40.98
C SER A 984 -23.25 -17.18 42.33
N TYR A 985 -22.28 -18.08 42.54
CA TYR A 985 -21.36 -17.97 43.67
C TYR A 985 -20.50 -16.72 43.59
N ASP A 986 -19.97 -16.43 42.40
CA ASP A 986 -19.19 -15.21 42.13
C ASP A 986 -19.99 -13.93 42.34
N ARG A 987 -19.26 -12.87 42.70
CA ARG A 987 -19.79 -11.56 43.08
C ARG A 987 -18.93 -10.43 42.53
N ASP A 988 -19.57 -9.42 41.93
CA ASP A 988 -18.90 -8.23 41.41
C ASP A 988 -18.33 -7.32 42.53
N VAL A 989 -17.58 -6.30 42.11
CA VAL A 989 -17.00 -5.28 43.00
C VAL A 989 -18.03 -4.39 43.71
N GLU A 990 -19.29 -4.37 43.24
CA GLU A 990 -20.40 -3.66 43.88
C GLU A 990 -21.22 -4.56 44.83
N GLY A 991 -20.94 -5.86 44.90
CA GLY A 991 -21.69 -6.82 45.71
C GLY A 991 -22.91 -7.46 45.01
N LYS A 992 -23.05 -7.33 43.69
CA LYS A 992 -24.03 -8.07 42.89
C LYS A 992 -23.54 -9.49 42.62
N HIS A 993 -24.45 -10.43 42.53
CA HIS A 993 -24.24 -11.78 41.99
C HIS A 993 -25.08 -11.92 40.71
N LYS A 994 -24.59 -12.69 39.76
CA LYS A 994 -25.27 -12.96 38.48
C LYS A 994 -26.47 -13.89 38.70
N ALA A 995 -27.42 -13.88 37.76
CA ALA A 995 -28.67 -14.63 37.85
C ALA A 995 -28.81 -15.62 36.69
N ASN A 996 -28.68 -16.91 36.98
CA ASN A 996 -28.58 -17.97 35.98
C ASN A 996 -29.94 -18.65 35.80
N VAL A 997 -30.36 -18.94 34.57
CA VAL A 997 -31.62 -19.65 34.25
C VAL A 997 -31.31 -21.10 33.90
N ILE A 998 -32.00 -22.05 34.56
CA ILE A 998 -31.83 -23.51 34.34
C ILE A 998 -33.10 -24.16 33.80
N ILE A 999 -32.96 -25.02 32.77
CA ILE A 999 -34.05 -25.72 32.07
C ILE A 999 -34.09 -27.21 32.43
N ASP A 1000 -35.29 -27.77 32.66
CA ASP A 1000 -35.51 -29.22 32.73
C ASP A 1000 -36.05 -29.75 31.38
N TYR A 1001 -35.29 -30.65 30.75
CA TYR A 1001 -35.61 -31.27 29.46
C TYR A 1001 -36.88 -32.14 29.52
N ASN A 1002 -37.12 -32.84 30.65
CA ASN A 1002 -38.30 -33.70 30.83
C ASN A 1002 -39.59 -32.87 30.74
N ASP A 1003 -39.53 -31.63 31.22
CA ASP A 1003 -40.64 -30.69 31.26
C ASP A 1003 -41.01 -30.16 29.86
N VAL A 1004 -40.03 -30.04 28.97
CA VAL A 1004 -40.21 -29.70 27.55
C VAL A 1004 -40.72 -30.91 26.76
N LYS A 1005 -40.13 -32.10 26.96
CA LYS A 1005 -40.62 -33.34 26.34
C LYS A 1005 -42.08 -33.61 26.71
N ALA A 1006 -42.42 -33.47 27.99
CA ALA A 1006 -43.80 -33.58 28.48
C ALA A 1006 -44.74 -32.46 27.96
N LEU A 1007 -44.23 -31.44 27.27
CA LEU A 1007 -45.02 -30.41 26.59
C LEU A 1007 -45.26 -30.79 25.12
N TYR A 1008 -44.24 -31.30 24.43
CA TYR A 1008 -44.36 -31.90 23.09
C TYR A 1008 -45.26 -33.14 23.07
N ASP A 1009 -45.12 -34.03 24.05
CA ASP A 1009 -45.92 -35.25 24.20
C ASP A 1009 -47.43 -34.97 24.46
N ARG A 1010 -47.79 -33.74 24.86
CA ARG A 1010 -49.17 -33.28 25.08
C ARG A 1010 -49.71 -32.37 23.98
N ALA A 1011 -48.90 -31.99 23.01
CA ALA A 1011 -49.33 -31.22 21.85
C ALA A 1011 -49.84 -32.15 20.73
N GLU A 1012 -50.84 -31.71 19.98
CA GLU A 1012 -51.40 -32.47 18.85
C GLU A 1012 -51.42 -31.63 17.56
N GLY A 1013 -51.27 -32.29 16.41
CA GLY A 1013 -51.28 -31.65 15.10
C GLY A 1013 -50.24 -30.52 14.97
N ALA A 1014 -50.67 -29.36 14.49
CA ALA A 1014 -49.81 -28.20 14.29
C ALA A 1014 -49.14 -27.69 15.58
N GLU A 1015 -49.73 -27.93 16.76
CA GLU A 1015 -49.12 -27.50 18.03
C GLU A 1015 -47.80 -28.23 18.32
N LYS A 1016 -47.62 -29.47 17.82
CA LYS A 1016 -46.31 -30.14 17.92
C LYS A 1016 -45.23 -29.36 17.18
N GLN A 1017 -45.54 -28.84 15.98
CA GLN A 1017 -44.60 -28.00 15.26
C GLN A 1017 -44.34 -26.69 15.99
N SER A 1018 -45.37 -26.02 16.55
CA SER A 1018 -45.15 -24.81 17.37
C SER A 1018 -44.25 -25.06 18.60
N VAL A 1019 -44.36 -26.23 19.24
CA VAL A 1019 -43.47 -26.60 20.37
C VAL A 1019 -42.05 -26.93 19.88
N LEU A 1020 -41.90 -27.62 18.75
CA LEU A 1020 -40.59 -27.85 18.12
C LEU A 1020 -39.95 -26.56 17.61
N ASP A 1021 -40.72 -25.60 17.10
CA ASP A 1021 -40.23 -24.30 16.62
C ASP A 1021 -39.83 -23.39 17.79
N PHE A 1022 -40.54 -23.48 18.92
CA PHE A 1022 -40.15 -22.83 20.18
C PHE A 1022 -38.86 -23.43 20.76
N TRP A 1023 -38.72 -24.76 20.74
CA TRP A 1023 -37.51 -25.45 21.18
C TRP A 1023 -36.32 -25.21 20.24
N ASN A 1024 -36.54 -25.22 18.91
CA ASN A 1024 -35.58 -24.77 17.91
C ASN A 1024 -35.13 -23.34 18.21
N LYS A 1025 -36.04 -22.38 18.40
CA LYS A 1025 -35.67 -20.99 18.69
C LYS A 1025 -34.87 -20.83 19.97
N LEU A 1026 -35.18 -21.61 21.01
CA LEU A 1026 -34.35 -21.68 22.21
C LEU A 1026 -32.95 -22.22 21.91
N HIS A 1027 -32.83 -23.26 21.08
CA HIS A 1027 -31.55 -23.91 20.78
C HIS A 1027 -30.69 -23.22 19.69
N THR A 1028 -31.30 -22.52 18.72
CA THR A 1028 -30.61 -21.85 17.59
C THR A 1028 -30.36 -20.37 17.81
N SER A 1029 -30.98 -19.76 18.82
CA SER A 1029 -30.29 -18.70 19.56
C SER A 1029 -29.34 -19.38 20.57
N ASN A 1030 -28.25 -18.72 20.97
CA ASN A 1030 -27.10 -19.37 21.62
C ASN A 1030 -27.33 -19.81 23.09
N TYR A 1031 -28.49 -20.38 23.45
CA TYR A 1031 -28.74 -20.96 24.76
C TYR A 1031 -27.98 -22.28 24.90
N LYS A 1032 -26.72 -22.18 25.32
CA LYS A 1032 -26.42 -22.91 26.55
C LYS A 1032 -27.03 -22.15 27.72
N VAL A 1033 -27.79 -22.91 28.49
CA VAL A 1033 -28.38 -22.58 29.79
C VAL A 1033 -27.39 -21.78 30.65
N GLY A 1034 -27.73 -20.56 31.08
CA GLY A 1034 -26.74 -19.63 31.66
C GLY A 1034 -27.28 -18.32 32.23
N THR A 1035 -26.41 -17.31 32.27
CA THR A 1035 -26.54 -16.00 32.95
C THR A 1035 -27.47 -14.97 32.27
N LEU A 1036 -28.39 -14.36 33.01
CA LEU A 1036 -29.14 -13.16 32.56
C LEU A 1036 -28.25 -11.90 32.55
N PRO A 1037 -28.53 -10.89 31.68
CA PRO A 1037 -27.76 -9.64 31.64
C PRO A 1037 -27.68 -8.91 32.99
N GLU A 1038 -26.47 -8.77 33.52
CA GLU A 1038 -26.19 -8.27 34.89
C GLU A 1038 -26.52 -6.79 35.11
N ASP A 1039 -26.63 -6.01 34.02
CA ASP A 1039 -27.11 -4.62 34.03
C ASP A 1039 -28.62 -4.54 34.30
N LYS A 1040 -29.36 -5.58 33.92
CA LYS A 1040 -30.84 -5.62 33.94
C LYS A 1040 -31.41 -6.57 34.99
N TYR A 1041 -30.72 -7.67 35.31
CA TYR A 1041 -31.16 -8.74 36.20
C TYR A 1041 -30.00 -9.26 37.08
N TYR A 1042 -30.08 -9.07 38.39
CA TYR A 1042 -29.02 -9.52 39.31
C TYR A 1042 -29.55 -9.81 40.72
N PHE A 1043 -28.78 -10.55 41.52
CA PHE A 1043 -29.03 -10.72 42.95
C PHE A 1043 -28.13 -9.81 43.77
N LYS A 1044 -28.69 -9.09 44.74
CA LYS A 1044 -27.91 -8.27 45.69
C LYS A 1044 -28.60 -8.23 47.06
N ASP A 1045 -27.81 -8.27 48.13
CA ASP A 1045 -28.28 -8.21 49.53
C ASP A 1045 -29.43 -9.19 49.87
N GLY A 1046 -29.38 -10.41 49.31
CA GLY A 1046 -30.37 -11.47 49.53
C GLY A 1046 -31.70 -11.29 48.76
N LYS A 1047 -31.67 -10.55 47.65
CA LYS A 1047 -32.85 -10.17 46.85
C LYS A 1047 -32.54 -10.23 45.37
N PHE A 1048 -33.52 -10.63 44.57
CA PHE A 1048 -33.47 -10.46 43.12
C PHE A 1048 -33.89 -9.03 42.74
N VAL A 1049 -33.16 -8.41 41.83
CA VAL A 1049 -33.36 -7.03 41.37
C VAL A 1049 -33.53 -7.02 39.87
N ILE A 1050 -34.57 -6.33 39.40
CA ILE A 1050 -34.84 -6.06 37.99
C ILE A 1050 -34.77 -4.55 37.77
N HIS A 1051 -33.96 -4.12 36.81
CA HIS A 1051 -33.95 -2.77 36.29
C HIS A 1051 -34.86 -2.70 35.06
N ASP A 1052 -36.03 -2.10 35.20
CA ASP A 1052 -36.88 -1.79 34.04
C ASP A 1052 -36.36 -0.53 33.34
N SER A 1053 -35.71 -0.72 32.20
CA SER A 1053 -35.18 0.33 31.32
C SER A 1053 -36.27 1.29 30.82
N ASP A 1054 -37.47 0.77 30.60
CA ASP A 1054 -38.52 1.41 29.81
C ASP A 1054 -39.44 2.23 30.72
N THR A 1055 -39.70 1.73 31.94
CA THR A 1055 -40.45 2.48 32.97
C THR A 1055 -39.57 3.17 34.03
N LYS A 1056 -38.25 2.99 33.96
CA LYS A 1056 -37.22 3.55 34.88
C LYS A 1056 -37.49 3.23 36.34
N LYS A 1057 -37.83 1.97 36.64
CA LYS A 1057 -38.15 1.48 37.99
C LYS A 1057 -37.27 0.30 38.38
N LEU A 1058 -36.78 0.31 39.62
CA LEU A 1058 -36.31 -0.90 40.28
C LEU A 1058 -37.52 -1.73 40.74
N ILE A 1059 -37.51 -3.02 40.42
CA ILE A 1059 -38.37 -4.03 41.06
C ILE A 1059 -37.44 -4.92 41.89
N VAL A 1060 -37.72 -5.03 43.19
CA VAL A 1060 -36.88 -5.79 44.14
C VAL A 1060 -37.74 -6.86 44.81
N LEU A 1061 -37.29 -8.12 44.75
CA LEU A 1061 -38.03 -9.31 45.15
C LEU A 1061 -37.19 -10.19 46.09
N PRO A 1062 -37.82 -10.98 46.98
CA PRO A 1062 -37.11 -12.02 47.73
C PRO A 1062 -36.45 -13.04 46.78
N GLU A 1063 -35.24 -13.47 47.12
CA GLU A 1063 -34.44 -14.46 46.37
C GLU A 1063 -35.20 -15.79 46.18
N ASP A 1064 -36.10 -16.15 47.10
CA ASP A 1064 -36.93 -17.36 47.08
C ASP A 1064 -38.25 -17.26 46.30
N LYS A 1065 -38.59 -16.10 45.69
CA LYS A 1065 -39.96 -15.83 45.17
C LYS A 1065 -40.03 -15.32 43.73
N VAL A 1066 -39.18 -15.86 42.88
CA VAL A 1066 -39.15 -15.57 41.43
C VAL A 1066 -39.13 -16.89 40.66
N SER A 1067 -40.03 -17.04 39.68
CA SER A 1067 -40.05 -18.22 38.79
C SER A 1067 -40.45 -17.84 37.38
N ILE A 1068 -39.91 -18.54 36.38
CA ILE A 1068 -40.20 -18.28 34.96
C ILE A 1068 -41.22 -19.32 34.45
N LYS A 1069 -42.24 -18.83 33.75
CA LYS A 1069 -43.36 -19.61 33.19
C LYS A 1069 -43.35 -19.61 31.68
N ILE A 1070 -43.91 -20.66 31.07
CA ILE A 1070 -44.29 -20.64 29.65
C ILE A 1070 -45.71 -20.07 29.51
N MET A 1071 -45.80 -19.01 28.72
CA MET A 1071 -47.03 -18.36 28.28
C MET A 1071 -47.34 -18.80 26.85
N LYS A 1072 -48.62 -19.09 26.56
CA LYS A 1072 -49.11 -19.29 25.19
C LYS A 1072 -49.93 -18.08 24.76
N ASP A 1073 -49.62 -17.60 23.56
CA ASP A 1073 -50.29 -16.48 22.90
C ASP A 1073 -50.64 -16.90 21.46
N GLY A 1074 -51.92 -17.14 21.22
CA GLY A 1074 -52.39 -17.86 20.03
C GLY A 1074 -51.69 -19.22 19.90
N ASP A 1075 -51.10 -19.47 18.73
CA ASP A 1075 -50.38 -20.71 18.40
C ASP A 1075 -48.89 -20.64 18.77
N SER A 1076 -48.45 -19.58 19.47
CA SER A 1076 -47.05 -19.31 19.82
C SER A 1076 -46.77 -19.44 21.32
N TYR A 1077 -45.52 -19.77 21.65
CA TYR A 1077 -45.05 -20.03 23.01
C TYR A 1077 -43.96 -19.02 23.39
N SER A 1078 -43.94 -18.59 24.65
CA SER A 1078 -43.07 -17.50 25.12
C SER A 1078 -42.73 -17.65 26.61
N LEU A 1079 -41.68 -16.96 27.07
CA LEU A 1079 -41.21 -17.00 28.46
C LEU A 1079 -41.55 -15.72 29.21
N ALA A 1080 -41.93 -15.85 30.50
CA ALA A 1080 -42.23 -14.70 31.35
C ALA A 1080 -41.82 -14.92 32.82
N ILE A 1081 -41.21 -13.90 33.44
CA ILE A 1081 -40.88 -13.88 34.87
C ILE A 1081 -42.17 -13.62 35.66
N SER A 1082 -42.42 -14.44 36.67
CA SER A 1082 -43.52 -14.29 37.62
C SER A 1082 -43.00 -14.20 39.07
N ASN A 1083 -43.77 -13.55 39.94
CA ASN A 1083 -43.49 -13.56 41.37
C ASN A 1083 -44.10 -14.80 42.06
N GLY A 1084 -43.73 -15.05 43.32
CA GLY A 1084 -44.23 -16.17 44.13
C GLY A 1084 -45.75 -16.23 44.40
N ASN A 1085 -46.54 -15.30 43.87
CA ASN A 1085 -48.01 -15.39 43.83
C ASN A 1085 -48.53 -15.78 42.42
N GLY A 1086 -47.64 -16.21 41.51
CA GLY A 1086 -47.94 -16.64 40.15
C GLY A 1086 -48.24 -15.52 39.14
N LYS A 1087 -48.20 -14.24 39.55
CA LYS A 1087 -48.45 -13.11 38.65
C LYS A 1087 -47.20 -12.78 37.82
N VAL A 1088 -47.37 -12.69 36.50
CA VAL A 1088 -46.34 -12.19 35.57
C VAL A 1088 -45.96 -10.73 35.88
N ILE A 1089 -44.66 -10.46 35.86
CA ILE A 1089 -44.05 -9.17 36.21
C ILE A 1089 -43.01 -8.69 35.19
N SER A 1090 -42.49 -9.56 34.33
CA SER A 1090 -41.69 -9.21 33.14
C SER A 1090 -41.88 -10.30 32.07
N SER A 1091 -41.74 -9.97 30.80
CA SER A 1091 -41.76 -10.92 29.68
C SER A 1091 -40.34 -11.04 29.11
N ILE A 1092 -39.86 -12.26 28.94
CA ILE A 1092 -38.52 -12.56 28.40
C ILE A 1092 -38.57 -12.58 26.87
N SER A 1093 -39.73 -12.86 26.26
CA SER A 1093 -39.93 -12.83 24.80
C SER A 1093 -40.00 -11.43 24.17
N LYS A 1094 -39.71 -10.37 24.94
CA LYS A 1094 -39.43 -9.01 24.45
C LYS A 1094 -38.09 -8.52 25.02
N ILE A 1095 -37.05 -9.32 24.79
CA ILE A 1095 -35.65 -8.95 24.99
C ILE A 1095 -34.95 -9.26 23.67
N ASP A 1096 -34.57 -8.21 22.94
CA ASP A 1096 -33.65 -8.36 21.81
C ASP A 1096 -32.27 -8.72 22.38
N ASN A 1097 -31.68 -9.82 21.89
CA ASN A 1097 -30.41 -10.41 22.33
C ASN A 1097 -30.33 -10.82 23.82
N PRO A 1098 -30.86 -11.99 24.21
CA PRO A 1098 -30.33 -12.73 25.37
C PRO A 1098 -28.85 -13.08 25.09
N ASN A 1099 -27.96 -12.69 26.00
CA ASN A 1099 -26.52 -12.86 25.85
C ASN A 1099 -26.03 -13.98 26.78
N TYR A 1100 -25.30 -14.97 26.26
CA TYR A 1100 -24.73 -16.06 27.06
C TYR A 1100 -23.26 -16.32 26.74
N GLU A 1101 -22.44 -16.29 27.79
CA GLU A 1101 -21.12 -16.91 27.80
C GLU A 1101 -21.20 -18.35 28.32
N LEU A 1102 -20.19 -19.16 27.97
CA LEU A 1102 -20.18 -20.60 28.22
C LEU A 1102 -19.11 -20.96 29.25
N LEU A 1103 -19.48 -20.94 30.53
CA LEU A 1103 -18.64 -21.49 31.60
C LEU A 1103 -18.86 -23.01 31.72
N SER A 1104 -17.85 -23.80 31.36
CA SER A 1104 -17.76 -25.22 31.74
C SER A 1104 -17.24 -25.34 33.17
N ASP A 1105 -18.04 -24.88 34.13
CA ASP A 1105 -17.61 -24.75 35.52
C ASP A 1105 -17.75 -26.08 36.29
N SER A 1106 -16.79 -26.98 36.10
CA SER A 1106 -16.68 -28.26 36.82
C SER A 1106 -15.96 -28.13 38.17
N SER A 1107 -15.98 -26.95 38.80
CA SER A 1107 -15.25 -26.59 40.03
C SER A 1107 -15.74 -27.25 41.33
N HIS A 1108 -16.53 -28.33 41.26
CA HIS A 1108 -17.11 -28.98 42.44
C HIS A 1108 -16.97 -30.52 42.56
N PHE A 1109 -16.07 -31.15 41.79
CA PHE A 1109 -15.66 -32.55 42.03
C PHE A 1109 -14.14 -32.71 42.13
N SER A 1110 -13.70 -33.46 43.15
CA SER A 1110 -12.28 -33.75 43.41
C SER A 1110 -11.77 -34.89 42.53
N LEU A 1111 -10.65 -34.66 41.84
CA LEU A 1111 -9.97 -35.63 40.96
C LEU A 1111 -9.24 -36.76 41.70
N GLU A 1112 -9.94 -37.47 42.58
CA GLU A 1112 -9.48 -38.73 43.18
C GLU A 1112 -10.58 -39.81 43.06
N THR A 1113 -10.37 -40.74 42.12
CA THR A 1113 -11.14 -41.99 41.87
C THR A 1113 -12.64 -41.89 41.51
N GLN A 1114 -12.94 -41.97 40.20
CA GLN A 1114 -13.96 -42.89 39.63
C GLN A 1114 -13.84 -42.99 38.09
N ASP A 1115 -14.49 -43.98 37.47
CA ASP A 1115 -14.30 -44.41 36.07
C ASP A 1115 -15.04 -43.54 35.02
N ASN A 1116 -14.52 -43.54 33.79
CA ASN A 1116 -14.98 -42.75 32.62
C ASN A 1116 -16.41 -43.03 32.10
N PHE A 1117 -17.19 -43.93 32.71
CA PHE A 1117 -18.45 -44.40 32.13
C PHE A 1117 -19.66 -43.46 32.35
N GLU A 1118 -19.71 -42.67 33.42
CA GLU A 1118 -20.89 -41.81 33.70
C GLU A 1118 -20.95 -40.52 32.86
N LEU A 1119 -19.87 -40.14 32.16
CA LEU A 1119 -19.84 -38.97 31.26
C LEU A 1119 -20.43 -39.24 29.86
N LEU A 1120 -20.63 -40.51 29.48
CA LEU A 1120 -21.08 -40.87 28.13
C LEU A 1120 -22.59 -40.64 27.91
N ASP A 1121 -23.43 -40.94 28.91
CA ASP A 1121 -24.89 -40.89 28.77
C ASP A 1121 -25.43 -39.48 28.48
N GLN A 1122 -24.86 -38.44 29.10
CA GLN A 1122 -25.30 -37.04 28.88
C GLN A 1122 -25.01 -36.52 27.46
N HIS A 1123 -24.06 -37.14 26.74
CA HIS A 1123 -23.76 -36.78 25.35
C HIS A 1123 -24.56 -37.60 24.32
N HIS A 1124 -25.17 -38.72 24.71
CA HIS A 1124 -25.83 -39.62 23.75
C HIS A 1124 -27.07 -38.99 23.09
N GLU A 1125 -27.96 -38.37 23.87
CA GLU A 1125 -29.14 -37.69 23.30
C GLU A 1125 -28.76 -36.47 22.45
N TYR A 1126 -27.70 -35.74 22.82
CA TYR A 1126 -27.21 -34.58 22.05
C TYR A 1126 -26.62 -34.98 20.70
N ASN A 1127 -25.86 -36.08 20.66
CA ASN A 1127 -25.28 -36.60 19.43
C ASN A 1127 -26.37 -37.22 18.52
N LEU A 1128 -27.33 -37.95 19.09
CA LEU A 1128 -28.52 -38.42 18.36
C LEU A 1128 -29.30 -37.26 17.73
N TYR A 1129 -29.45 -36.13 18.43
CA TYR A 1129 -30.06 -34.93 17.89
C TYR A 1129 -29.27 -34.39 16.68
N LEU A 1130 -27.95 -34.26 16.77
CA LEU A 1130 -27.10 -33.76 15.67
C LEU A 1130 -27.16 -34.64 14.41
N GLU A 1131 -27.20 -35.96 14.56
CA GLU A 1131 -27.26 -36.90 13.42
C GLU A 1131 -28.66 -36.99 12.76
N ASN A 1132 -29.73 -36.78 13.52
CA ASN A 1132 -31.08 -37.18 13.11
C ASN A 1132 -32.15 -36.08 13.14
N GLY A 1133 -31.90 -34.95 13.79
CA GLY A 1133 -32.82 -33.81 13.89
C GLY A 1133 -33.99 -33.99 14.87
N PHE A 1134 -34.56 -32.86 15.31
CA PHE A 1134 -35.46 -32.80 16.47
C PHE A 1134 -36.67 -33.73 16.46
N VAL A 1135 -37.27 -34.04 15.30
CA VAL A 1135 -38.49 -34.88 15.24
C VAL A 1135 -38.19 -36.30 15.72
N LYS A 1136 -37.08 -36.89 15.27
CA LYS A 1136 -36.69 -38.26 15.65
C LYS A 1136 -36.29 -38.36 17.14
N MET A 1137 -35.66 -37.32 17.69
CA MET A 1137 -35.22 -37.29 19.10
C MET A 1137 -36.34 -37.64 20.08
N PHE A 1138 -37.56 -37.14 19.83
CA PHE A 1138 -38.71 -37.37 20.71
C PHE A 1138 -39.54 -38.63 20.38
N ASP A 1139 -39.39 -39.17 19.17
CA ASP A 1139 -40.12 -40.35 18.68
C ASP A 1139 -39.31 -41.67 18.86
N CYS A 1140 -38.04 -41.60 19.27
CA CYS A 1140 -37.22 -42.77 19.65
C CYS A 1140 -37.78 -43.47 20.90
N ALA A 1141 -38.40 -44.63 20.71
CA ALA A 1141 -38.76 -45.53 21.81
C ALA A 1141 -37.49 -46.10 22.46
N SER A 1142 -37.30 -45.82 23.75
CA SER A 1142 -36.09 -46.17 24.50
C SER A 1142 -35.99 -47.67 24.82
N ASP A 1143 -35.16 -48.39 24.08
CA ASP A 1143 -34.76 -49.76 24.39
C ASP A 1143 -33.26 -49.94 24.07
N HIS A 1144 -32.40 -49.97 25.10
CA HIS A 1144 -31.23 -50.88 25.28
C HIS A 1144 -30.29 -50.45 26.42
N VAL A 1145 -30.78 -50.72 27.64
CA VAL A 1145 -30.08 -51.06 28.89
C VAL A 1145 -28.53 -51.14 28.88
N TYR A 1146 -27.90 -50.35 29.75
CA TYR A 1146 -26.52 -50.46 30.28
C TYR A 1146 -26.01 -51.91 30.49
N HIS A 1147 -24.72 -52.15 30.26
CA HIS A 1147 -23.87 -52.95 31.16
C HIS A 1147 -22.37 -52.65 30.96
N ASP A 1148 -21.51 -53.20 31.84
CA ASP A 1148 -20.34 -52.50 32.38
C ASP A 1148 -19.06 -53.38 32.44
N HIS A 1149 -17.91 -52.74 32.72
CA HIS A 1149 -16.62 -53.24 33.21
C HIS A 1149 -15.54 -53.75 32.20
N ASN A 1150 -14.65 -52.82 31.83
CA ASN A 1150 -13.24 -52.73 32.27
C ASN A 1150 -12.20 -53.88 32.03
N SER A 1151 -10.92 -53.48 31.98
CA SER A 1151 -9.65 -54.26 31.92
C SER A 1151 -9.20 -54.88 30.58
N ALA A 1152 -7.90 -55.03 30.27
CA ALA A 1152 -6.65 -54.30 30.65
C ALA A 1152 -5.45 -54.84 29.83
N TYR A 1153 -4.42 -53.99 29.59
CA TYR A 1153 -3.14 -54.30 28.90
C TYR A 1153 -3.26 -54.69 27.40
N ILE A 1154 -2.24 -54.49 26.55
CA ILE A 1154 -0.87 -53.96 26.74
C ILE A 1154 -0.73 -52.63 25.99
#